data_AF-A0A6L9Y318-F1
#
_entry.id   AF-A0A6L9Y318-F1
#
_cell.length_a   1.000
_cell.length_b   1.000
_cell.length_c   1.000
_cell.angle_alpha   90.00
_cell.angle_beta   90.00
_cell.angle_gamma   90.00
#
_symmetry.space_group_name_H-M   'P 1'
#
loop_
_entity.id
_entity.type
_entity.pdbx_description
1 polymer ?
#
loop_
_entity_poly.entity_id
_entity_poly.type
_entity_poly.pdbx_seq_one_letter_code
_entity_poly.pdbx_strand_id
1 'polypeptide(L)'
;MTAFQVLSGATTATAATWAAVASVNTNLGGGGDGTFPGNDGKPYSGAGQMIVVIDGAFDTSHPMLAGRVVEEACFGAREQPGIDPRDRHLCGPSAQSTADVPYVRTIGPGTSQYSRECVAGPGQSCHETHGTMTASIAAGTPRTVSNGQVAVTAAGVAQKAQLALLKVGNRVGWAYEGVVAALDYTLNVLAKKHHVAAVNISAANTLVQDGTECPTAQGMGFAESAAGLRAAGIAVVVAAGNLGARNAIGSWACADEVIAVGASGVTDKNTLTDYSNASARVDLLAPVGSGGGLDNPDAIWGGWMTSSGIPTTGPLSGTSFAAPQVAGAFAVLRSRYPDASVDQLLGRLRRTGVAVADTRSGNAAAVAPRIRLGDALNERGTRPAHDWNGDARADWLILAADKNTVVMYPSKSGMIDLTGGQFISSEWRDRGRTVAVHDFGTMGSNGLIGIRGRDIFYSQYDPRTNKLGGPIVIAEGAATDVVALAYARDIPGTIAAILAQTTDGSIIIRAKAERGTTLGEASTLMSAKDTAGMRLVGIADLNSDGRPDLVLRHPGTGRPWAWWGTGSPVSPFASVGQELTAQSYWSSKDQLFVLDCFIDGAPLIGYRVPDGNTVGFRLDATGRVIDASAFRMSTPYVAGVEFFAASTK
;
A
#
# COMPACT_ATOMS: atom_id res chain seq x y z
N MET A 1 -6.22 38.77 19.35
CA MET A 1 -6.14 39.45 18.03
C MET A 1 -4.70 39.41 17.58
N THR A 2 -4.48 39.16 16.28
CA THR A 2 -3.24 38.88 15.50
C THR A 2 -3.05 37.37 15.23
N ALA A 3 -3.70 36.80 14.21
CA ALA A 3 -3.47 36.87 12.75
C ALA A 3 -2.82 35.56 12.26
N PHE A 4 -3.67 34.55 12.04
CA PHE A 4 -3.40 33.37 11.21
C PHE A 4 -3.37 33.82 9.75
N GLN A 5 -2.22 33.70 9.08
CA GLN A 5 -2.17 33.76 7.62
C GLN A 5 -2.53 32.38 7.07
N VAL A 6 -3.72 32.32 6.46
CA VAL A 6 -4.21 31.20 5.66
C VAL A 6 -3.43 31.18 4.34
N LEU A 7 -2.61 30.15 4.12
CA LEU A 7 -2.17 29.78 2.78
C LEU A 7 -3.35 29.07 2.11
N SER A 8 -4.03 29.83 1.24
CA SER A 8 -5.14 29.38 0.41
C SER A 8 -4.64 28.47 -0.72
N GLY A 9 -5.02 27.21 -0.65
CA GLY A 9 -4.88 26.23 -1.73
C GLY A 9 -5.86 25.07 -1.57
N ALA A 10 -7.00 25.28 -0.91
CA ALA A 10 -8.06 24.29 -0.84
C ALA A 10 -9.00 24.54 -2.04
N THR A 11 -8.84 23.75 -3.10
CA THR A 11 -9.90 23.55 -4.09
C THR A 11 -11.17 23.16 -3.35
N THR A 12 -12.24 23.94 -3.52
CA THR A 12 -13.56 23.63 -2.98
C THR A 12 -14.01 22.28 -3.54
N ALA A 13 -13.92 21.26 -2.69
CA ALA A 13 -14.41 19.92 -2.96
C ALA A 13 -15.92 20.00 -3.25
N THR A 14 -16.31 19.89 -4.52
CA THR A 14 -17.72 19.85 -4.92
C THR A 14 -18.40 18.60 -4.35
N ALA A 15 -19.73 18.61 -4.18
CA ALA A 15 -20.51 17.47 -3.68
C ALA A 15 -20.24 16.12 -4.40
N ALA A 16 -19.69 16.14 -5.62
CA ALA A 16 -19.26 14.95 -6.36
C ALA A 16 -17.97 14.29 -5.82
N THR A 17 -17.10 15.05 -5.15
CA THR A 17 -15.87 14.53 -4.52
C THR A 17 -16.12 13.83 -3.19
N TRP A 18 -17.22 14.19 -2.50
CA TRP A 18 -17.63 13.63 -1.22
C TRP A 18 -18.12 12.18 -1.29
N ALA A 19 -18.97 11.86 -2.27
CA ALA A 19 -19.54 10.52 -2.41
C ALA A 19 -18.48 9.44 -2.73
N ALA A 20 -17.37 9.85 -3.37
CA ALA A 20 -16.30 8.95 -3.80
C ALA A 20 -15.36 8.53 -2.66
N VAL A 21 -15.12 9.41 -1.66
CA VAL A 21 -14.17 9.16 -0.56
C VAL A 21 -14.81 8.48 0.65
N ALA A 22 -16.13 8.41 0.72
CA ALA A 22 -16.85 7.80 1.83
C ALA A 22 -16.82 6.26 1.82
N SER A 23 -16.63 5.64 0.65
CA SER A 23 -16.61 4.18 0.50
C SER A 23 -15.19 3.63 0.63
N VAL A 24 -14.94 2.76 1.62
CA VAL A 24 -13.63 2.12 1.78
C VAL A 24 -13.26 1.25 0.58
N ASN A 25 -14.22 0.58 -0.06
CA ASN A 25 -13.97 -0.21 -1.25
C ASN A 25 -13.37 0.63 -2.39
N THR A 26 -14.00 1.79 -2.67
CA THR A 26 -13.55 2.76 -3.68
C THR A 26 -12.17 3.34 -3.33
N ASN A 27 -11.95 3.69 -2.06
CA ASN A 27 -10.67 4.25 -1.59
C ASN A 27 -9.48 3.30 -1.78
N LEU A 28 -9.73 2.00 -1.77
CA LEU A 28 -8.71 0.96 -1.90
C LEU A 28 -8.53 0.46 -3.35
N GLY A 29 -9.23 1.08 -4.32
CA GLY A 29 -9.12 0.73 -5.74
C GLY A 29 -10.17 -0.27 -6.24
N GLY A 30 -11.25 -0.48 -5.48
CA GLY A 30 -12.41 -1.27 -5.91
C GLY A 30 -13.38 -0.50 -6.80
N GLY A 31 -14.26 -1.25 -7.47
CA GLY A 31 -15.36 -0.77 -8.29
C GLY A 31 -16.62 -0.49 -7.48
N GLY A 32 -17.56 0.26 -8.06
CA GLY A 32 -18.84 0.59 -7.41
C GLY A 32 -19.76 -0.61 -7.18
N ASP A 33 -19.45 -1.76 -7.77
CA ASP A 33 -20.15 -3.04 -7.58
C ASP A 33 -19.64 -3.83 -6.36
N GLY A 34 -18.67 -3.27 -5.63
CA GLY A 34 -18.10 -3.90 -4.44
C GLY A 34 -17.07 -4.97 -4.71
N THR A 35 -16.54 -5.01 -5.93
CA THR A 35 -15.49 -5.95 -6.33
C THR A 35 -14.20 -5.22 -6.70
N PHE A 36 -13.09 -5.94 -6.67
CA PHE A 36 -11.80 -5.50 -7.14
C PHE A 36 -11.51 -6.20 -8.47
N PRO A 37 -11.30 -5.45 -9.56
CA PRO A 37 -11.02 -6.03 -10.86
C PRO A 37 -9.63 -6.66 -10.88
N GLY A 38 -9.57 -7.94 -11.23
CA GLY A 38 -8.34 -8.66 -11.50
C GLY A 38 -7.85 -8.46 -12.94
N ASN A 39 -6.54 -8.43 -13.14
CA ASN A 39 -5.91 -8.38 -14.46
C ASN A 39 -6.05 -9.70 -15.26
N ASP A 40 -6.60 -10.75 -14.64
CA ASP A 40 -7.06 -11.99 -15.25
C ASP A 40 -8.52 -11.92 -15.73
N GLY A 41 -9.15 -10.74 -15.65
CA GLY A 41 -10.53 -10.50 -16.08
C GLY A 41 -11.60 -10.93 -15.07
N LYS A 42 -11.21 -11.35 -13.86
CA LYS A 42 -12.14 -11.80 -12.82
C LYS A 42 -12.34 -10.74 -11.73
N PRO A 43 -13.56 -10.55 -11.22
CA PRO A 43 -13.81 -9.70 -10.05
C PRO A 43 -13.56 -10.45 -8.74
N TYR A 44 -12.96 -9.79 -7.76
CA TYR A 44 -12.66 -10.35 -6.43
C TYR A 44 -13.34 -9.56 -5.32
N SER A 45 -13.92 -10.24 -4.34
CA SER A 45 -14.73 -9.59 -3.29
C SER A 45 -14.68 -10.29 -1.94
N GLY A 46 -13.69 -11.19 -1.74
CA GLY A 46 -13.60 -12.04 -0.56
C GLY A 46 -14.64 -13.16 -0.50
N ALA A 47 -15.29 -13.48 -1.61
CA ALA A 47 -16.23 -14.61 -1.68
C ALA A 47 -15.53 -15.92 -1.29
N GLY A 48 -16.21 -16.74 -0.49
CA GLY A 48 -15.66 -18.01 0.03
C GLY A 48 -14.69 -17.86 1.19
N GLN A 49 -14.43 -16.64 1.66
CA GLN A 49 -13.59 -16.35 2.83
C GLN A 49 -14.44 -15.88 4.01
N MET A 50 -13.93 -16.09 5.21
CA MET A 50 -14.47 -15.59 6.47
C MET A 50 -13.53 -14.56 7.09
N ILE A 51 -14.12 -13.50 7.64
CA ILE A 51 -13.43 -12.55 8.51
C ILE A 51 -13.99 -12.70 9.92
N VAL A 52 -13.11 -12.90 10.88
CA VAL A 52 -13.47 -12.90 12.31
C VAL A 52 -13.29 -11.48 12.84
N VAL A 53 -14.30 -10.93 13.50
CA VAL A 53 -14.24 -9.62 14.13
C VAL A 53 -14.37 -9.82 15.64
N ILE A 54 -13.30 -9.51 16.38
CA ILE A 54 -13.27 -9.53 17.83
C ILE A 54 -13.46 -8.09 18.31
N ASP A 55 -14.59 -7.80 18.93
CA ASP A 55 -14.93 -6.43 19.33
C ASP A 55 -15.87 -6.39 20.56
N GLY A 56 -16.23 -5.18 21.02
CA GLY A 56 -16.97 -4.96 22.25
C GLY A 56 -18.40 -5.50 22.19
N ALA A 57 -19.12 -5.23 21.11
CA ALA A 57 -20.48 -5.72 20.85
C ALA A 57 -20.91 -5.48 19.41
N PHE A 58 -21.96 -6.19 18.99
CA PHE A 58 -22.50 -6.13 17.63
C PHE A 58 -24.03 -5.96 17.66
N ASP A 59 -24.56 -5.33 16.63
CA ASP A 59 -25.95 -5.42 16.23
C ASP A 59 -26.01 -6.22 14.94
N THR A 60 -26.27 -7.52 15.08
CA THR A 60 -26.27 -8.43 13.92
C THR A 60 -27.51 -8.25 13.04
N SER A 61 -28.51 -7.49 13.50
CA SER A 61 -29.68 -7.11 12.71
C SER A 61 -29.42 -5.91 11.80
N HIS A 62 -28.28 -5.24 11.96
CA HIS A 62 -27.91 -4.09 11.15
C HIS A 62 -27.90 -4.46 9.65
N PRO A 63 -28.58 -3.70 8.76
CA PRO A 63 -28.73 -4.08 7.34
C PRO A 63 -27.42 -4.27 6.57
N MET A 64 -26.33 -3.61 6.97
CA MET A 64 -25.00 -3.85 6.37
C MET A 64 -24.41 -5.22 6.75
N LEU A 65 -24.84 -5.85 7.84
CA LEU A 65 -24.35 -7.17 8.29
C LEU A 65 -25.31 -8.32 7.89
N ALA A 66 -26.52 -7.97 7.44
CA ALA A 66 -27.56 -8.94 7.08
C ALA A 66 -27.06 -9.95 6.04
N GLY A 67 -27.26 -11.24 6.33
CA GLY A 67 -26.86 -12.35 5.45
C GLY A 67 -25.36 -12.63 5.40
N ARG A 68 -24.53 -11.97 6.23
CA ARG A 68 -23.08 -12.18 6.31
C ARG A 68 -22.63 -12.91 7.57
N VAL A 69 -23.33 -12.72 8.67
CA VAL A 69 -23.00 -13.32 9.97
C VAL A 69 -23.36 -14.80 9.96
N VAL A 70 -22.35 -15.66 10.13
CA VAL A 70 -22.51 -17.13 10.14
C VAL A 70 -22.10 -17.76 11.46
N GLU A 71 -21.28 -17.07 12.25
CA GLU A 71 -20.84 -17.51 13.58
C GLU A 71 -20.93 -16.34 14.55
N GLU A 72 -21.36 -16.64 15.76
CA GLU A 72 -21.44 -15.67 16.86
C GLU A 72 -20.96 -16.34 18.14
N ALA A 73 -20.19 -15.61 18.93
CA ALA A 73 -19.83 -16.01 20.28
C ALA A 73 -19.65 -14.80 21.18
N CYS A 74 -19.69 -15.03 22.49
CA CYS A 74 -19.22 -14.12 23.51
C CYS A 74 -18.19 -14.80 24.39
N PHE A 75 -17.11 -14.09 24.68
CA PHE A 75 -16.08 -14.48 25.63
C PHE A 75 -15.89 -13.37 26.67
N GLY A 76 -15.62 -13.74 27.91
CA GLY A 76 -15.40 -12.77 28.97
C GLY A 76 -14.51 -13.34 30.07
N ALA A 77 -13.85 -12.49 30.84
CA ALA A 77 -13.08 -12.92 32.00
C ALA A 77 -14.01 -13.60 33.02
N ARG A 78 -13.54 -14.67 33.67
CA ARG A 78 -14.28 -15.30 34.76
C ARG A 78 -14.42 -14.31 35.93
N GLU A 79 -15.66 -14.06 36.36
CA GLU A 79 -15.92 -13.12 37.46
C GLU A 79 -15.22 -13.58 38.75
N GLN A 80 -14.48 -12.64 39.37
CA GLN A 80 -13.83 -12.83 40.66
C GLN A 80 -14.65 -12.13 41.77
N PRO A 81 -14.65 -12.65 43.01
CA PRO A 81 -15.27 -11.95 44.13
C PRO A 81 -14.70 -10.52 44.28
N GLY A 82 -15.59 -9.53 44.34
CA GLY A 82 -15.20 -8.12 44.49
C GLY A 82 -14.79 -7.40 43.20
N ILE A 83 -14.95 -8.01 42.02
CA ILE A 83 -14.74 -7.34 40.74
C ILE A 83 -15.61 -6.08 40.62
N ASP A 84 -15.05 -4.99 40.09
CA ASP A 84 -15.83 -3.78 39.76
C ASP A 84 -16.98 -4.19 38.82
N PRO A 85 -18.23 -3.82 39.13
CA PRO A 85 -19.37 -4.11 38.25
C PRO A 85 -19.19 -3.68 36.79
N ARG A 86 -18.32 -2.69 36.53
CA ARG A 86 -17.97 -2.23 35.18
C ARG A 86 -17.05 -3.19 34.41
N ASP A 87 -16.23 -3.95 35.12
CA ASP A 87 -15.29 -4.90 34.52
C ASP A 87 -15.89 -6.27 34.25
N ARG A 88 -17.12 -6.51 34.73
CA ARG A 88 -17.87 -7.75 34.48
C ARG A 88 -18.12 -7.97 32.99
N HIS A 89 -18.02 -9.22 32.58
CA HIS A 89 -18.26 -9.60 31.19
C HIS A 89 -19.72 -9.34 30.78
N LEU A 90 -19.92 -9.01 29.51
CA LEU A 90 -21.26 -8.79 28.97
C LEU A 90 -21.83 -10.02 28.24
N CYS A 91 -21.32 -11.21 28.51
CA CYS A 91 -21.89 -12.46 28.03
C CYS A 91 -23.24 -12.75 28.70
N GLY A 92 -24.12 -13.42 27.96
CA GLY A 92 -25.47 -13.73 28.43
C GLY A 92 -25.47 -14.66 29.66
N PRO A 93 -26.62 -14.77 30.35
CA PRO A 93 -26.74 -15.57 31.57
C PRO A 93 -26.48 -17.07 31.37
N SER A 94 -26.49 -17.55 30.12
CA SER A 94 -26.12 -18.91 29.74
C SER A 94 -24.61 -19.10 29.53
N ALA A 95 -23.78 -18.10 29.83
CA ALA A 95 -22.33 -18.21 29.76
C ALA A 95 -21.81 -19.32 30.68
N GLN A 96 -21.02 -20.21 30.09
CA GLN A 96 -20.45 -21.36 30.78
C GLN A 96 -18.99 -21.09 31.11
N SER A 97 -18.58 -21.49 32.31
CA SER A 97 -17.19 -21.58 32.74
C SER A 97 -16.84 -23.06 32.94
N THR A 98 -15.66 -23.50 32.52
CA THR A 98 -15.06 -24.72 33.05
C THR A 98 -14.05 -24.34 34.15
N ALA A 99 -13.71 -25.28 35.04
CA ALA A 99 -12.76 -25.00 36.13
C ALA A 99 -11.34 -24.68 35.61
N ASP A 100 -11.00 -25.18 34.42
CA ASP A 100 -9.65 -25.19 33.87
C ASP A 100 -9.29 -23.97 33.01
N VAL A 101 -10.24 -23.05 32.76
CA VAL A 101 -10.00 -21.86 31.94
C VAL A 101 -10.40 -20.57 32.66
N PRO A 102 -9.66 -19.46 32.47
CA PRO A 102 -9.91 -18.19 33.17
C PRO A 102 -11.02 -17.34 32.54
N TYR A 103 -11.83 -17.93 31.65
CA TYR A 103 -12.86 -17.21 30.89
C TYR A 103 -14.21 -17.93 30.90
N VAL A 104 -15.28 -17.17 30.66
CA VAL A 104 -16.61 -17.69 30.33
C VAL A 104 -16.85 -17.60 28.83
N ARG A 105 -17.73 -18.46 28.31
CA ARG A 105 -18.17 -18.36 26.91
C ARG A 105 -19.63 -18.70 26.70
N THR A 106 -20.21 -18.10 25.67
CA THR A 106 -21.48 -18.53 25.06
C THR A 106 -21.30 -18.53 23.55
N ILE A 107 -21.72 -19.59 22.87
CA ILE A 107 -21.57 -19.73 21.41
C ILE A 107 -22.96 -19.90 20.80
N GLY A 108 -23.19 -19.27 19.66
CA GLY A 108 -24.40 -19.43 18.87
C GLY A 108 -25.08 -18.10 18.53
N PRO A 109 -26.11 -18.13 17.68
CA PRO A 109 -26.81 -16.94 17.21
C PRO A 109 -27.29 -16.04 18.36
N GLY A 110 -27.11 -14.73 18.20
CA GLY A 110 -27.49 -13.70 19.17
C GLY A 110 -26.55 -13.56 20.37
N THR A 111 -25.53 -14.40 20.52
CA THR A 111 -24.61 -14.29 21.66
C THR A 111 -23.66 -13.09 21.56
N SER A 112 -23.44 -12.57 20.35
CA SER A 112 -22.57 -11.42 20.11
C SER A 112 -23.29 -10.06 20.26
N GLN A 113 -24.60 -10.09 20.49
CA GLN A 113 -25.45 -8.90 20.54
C GLN A 113 -25.04 -7.92 21.65
N TYR A 114 -25.25 -6.63 21.40
CA TYR A 114 -25.06 -5.58 22.39
C TYR A 114 -25.97 -5.77 23.62
N SER A 115 -25.45 -5.38 24.79
CA SER A 115 -26.20 -5.49 26.05
C SER A 115 -27.00 -4.21 26.28
N ARG A 116 -28.28 -4.32 26.67
CA ARG A 116 -29.13 -3.15 26.98
C ARG A 116 -28.60 -2.28 28.12
N GLU A 117 -27.80 -2.88 29.01
CA GLU A 117 -27.08 -2.18 30.09
C GLU A 117 -26.11 -1.12 29.58
N CYS A 118 -25.74 -1.18 28.30
CA CYS A 118 -24.82 -0.26 27.64
C CYS A 118 -25.53 0.96 27.03
N VAL A 119 -26.80 0.80 26.66
CA VAL A 119 -27.62 1.83 25.99
C VAL A 119 -28.21 2.82 27.01
N ALA A 120 -28.15 2.47 28.29
CA ALA A 120 -28.81 3.20 29.38
C ALA A 120 -27.84 4.18 30.10
N GLY A 121 -27.33 5.21 29.42
CA GLY A 121 -26.64 6.32 30.07
C GLY A 121 -25.90 7.28 29.13
N PRO A 122 -25.67 8.56 29.53
CA PRO A 122 -24.82 9.47 28.77
C PRO A 122 -23.35 9.09 28.93
N GLY A 123 -22.70 8.77 27.80
CA GLY A 123 -21.31 8.32 27.71
C GLY A 123 -21.25 6.90 27.13
N GLN A 124 -20.41 6.68 26.12
CA GLN A 124 -20.18 5.37 25.49
C GLN A 124 -19.74 4.35 26.54
N SER A 125 -20.69 3.67 27.17
CA SER A 125 -20.43 2.90 28.39
C SER A 125 -20.29 1.41 28.16
N CYS A 126 -20.13 0.96 26.90
CA CYS A 126 -19.65 -0.40 26.56
C CYS A 126 -19.09 -0.54 25.11
N HIS A 127 -18.73 0.54 24.42
CA HIS A 127 -18.39 0.46 22.98
C HIS A 127 -19.45 -0.29 22.15
N GLU A 128 -20.73 -0.11 22.50
CA GLU A 128 -21.86 -0.98 22.14
C GLU A 128 -22.15 -1.12 20.64
N THR A 129 -21.70 -0.15 19.85
CA THR A 129 -21.86 -0.10 18.40
C THR A 129 -20.55 -0.29 17.66
N HIS A 130 -19.42 -0.33 18.37
CA HIS A 130 -18.08 -0.32 17.79
C HIS A 130 -17.83 -1.57 16.94
N GLY A 131 -18.23 -2.75 17.42
CA GLY A 131 -18.11 -3.98 16.63
C GLY A 131 -18.98 -3.99 15.37
N THR A 132 -20.19 -3.41 15.42
CA THR A 132 -21.03 -3.22 14.23
C THR A 132 -20.34 -2.34 13.19
N MET A 133 -19.75 -1.22 13.63
CA MET A 133 -18.99 -0.32 12.75
C MET A 133 -17.81 -1.06 12.12
N THR A 134 -16.99 -1.72 12.95
CA THR A 134 -15.82 -2.50 12.52
C THR A 134 -16.18 -3.58 11.50
N ALA A 135 -17.19 -4.41 11.80
CA ALA A 135 -17.64 -5.49 10.92
C ALA A 135 -18.21 -4.95 9.60
N SER A 136 -18.87 -3.79 9.63
CA SER A 136 -19.39 -3.15 8.42
C SER A 136 -18.27 -2.67 7.49
N ILE A 137 -17.14 -2.22 8.04
CA ILE A 137 -15.97 -1.83 7.24
C ILE A 137 -15.27 -3.06 6.64
N ALA A 138 -15.19 -4.16 7.38
CA ALA A 138 -14.57 -5.38 6.88
C ALA A 138 -15.34 -6.02 5.71
N ALA A 139 -16.65 -6.24 5.86
CA ALA A 139 -17.45 -6.99 4.90
C ALA A 139 -18.91 -6.51 4.73
N GLY A 140 -19.22 -5.28 5.15
CA GLY A 140 -20.58 -4.76 5.11
C GLY A 140 -21.16 -4.65 3.69
N THR A 141 -22.40 -5.09 3.53
CA THR A 141 -23.19 -4.88 2.31
C THR A 141 -23.37 -3.37 2.06
N PRO A 142 -23.23 -2.88 0.81
CA PRO A 142 -23.40 -1.47 0.49
C PRO A 142 -24.74 -0.91 0.96
N ARG A 143 -24.71 0.28 1.55
CA ARG A 143 -25.89 1.04 1.94
C ARG A 143 -25.70 2.50 1.60
N THR A 144 -26.61 3.04 0.80
CA THR A 144 -26.62 4.45 0.43
C THR A 144 -27.59 5.22 1.32
N VAL A 145 -27.14 6.34 1.88
CA VAL A 145 -27.99 7.34 2.54
C VAL A 145 -27.90 8.65 1.78
N SER A 146 -29.02 9.37 1.69
CA SER A 146 -29.07 10.69 1.05
C SER A 146 -29.91 11.65 1.88
N ASN A 147 -29.50 12.92 1.90
CA ASN A 147 -30.26 14.03 2.47
C ASN A 147 -30.97 14.86 1.38
N GLY A 148 -31.06 14.36 0.14
CA GLY A 148 -31.64 15.07 -1.01
C GLY A 148 -30.67 16.01 -1.75
N GLN A 149 -29.50 16.33 -1.16
CA GLN A 149 -28.44 17.11 -1.79
C GLN A 149 -27.19 16.27 -2.09
N VAL A 150 -26.86 15.36 -1.18
CA VAL A 150 -25.70 14.46 -1.28
C VAL A 150 -26.19 13.04 -1.04
N ALA A 151 -25.60 12.07 -1.75
CA ALA A 151 -25.78 10.65 -1.53
C ALA A 151 -24.44 10.01 -1.19
N VAL A 152 -24.35 9.32 -0.06
CA VAL A 152 -23.15 8.66 0.44
C VAL A 152 -23.40 7.17 0.52
N THR A 153 -22.48 6.38 -0.05
CA THR A 153 -22.54 4.92 0.00
C THR A 153 -21.49 4.38 0.95
N ALA A 154 -21.93 3.85 2.09
CA ALA A 154 -21.09 3.07 2.99
C ALA A 154 -21.03 1.64 2.46
N ALA A 155 -19.84 1.04 2.39
CA ALA A 155 -19.69 -0.35 1.96
C ALA A 155 -18.40 -0.93 2.52
N GLY A 156 -18.39 -2.21 2.86
CA GLY A 156 -17.20 -2.89 3.34
C GLY A 156 -16.19 -3.18 2.23
N VAL A 157 -14.98 -3.58 2.63
CA VAL A 157 -13.92 -3.97 1.69
C VAL A 157 -14.24 -5.30 1.02
N ALA A 158 -14.48 -6.35 1.78
CA ALA A 158 -14.74 -7.71 1.30
C ALA A 158 -16.24 -8.05 1.31
N GLN A 159 -17.02 -7.38 0.48
CA GLN A 159 -18.49 -7.39 0.55
C GLN A 159 -19.14 -8.77 0.37
N LYS A 160 -18.42 -9.79 -0.11
CA LYS A 160 -18.94 -11.16 -0.22
C LYS A 160 -18.31 -12.14 0.77
N ALA A 161 -17.46 -11.68 1.69
CA ALA A 161 -16.95 -12.50 2.78
C ALA A 161 -18.04 -12.78 3.82
N GLN A 162 -17.91 -13.91 4.51
CA GLN A 162 -18.70 -14.23 5.69
C GLN A 162 -18.08 -13.59 6.94
N LEU A 163 -18.90 -13.40 7.97
CA LEU A 163 -18.49 -12.80 9.24
C LEU A 163 -18.70 -13.79 10.40
N ALA A 164 -17.68 -13.89 11.25
CA ALA A 164 -17.79 -14.43 12.60
C ALA A 164 -17.64 -13.27 13.59
N LEU A 165 -18.64 -13.04 14.44
CA LEU A 165 -18.66 -11.90 15.36
C LEU A 165 -18.44 -12.40 16.79
N LEU A 166 -17.29 -12.05 17.38
CA LEU A 166 -16.87 -12.51 18.69
C LEU A 166 -16.85 -11.33 19.67
N LYS A 167 -17.85 -11.31 20.56
CA LYS A 167 -18.02 -10.27 21.58
C LYS A 167 -17.07 -10.51 22.74
N VAL A 168 -16.30 -9.49 23.14
CA VAL A 168 -15.37 -9.56 24.29
C VAL A 168 -15.46 -8.34 25.22
N GLY A 169 -16.46 -7.48 25.01
CA GLY A 169 -16.60 -6.23 25.76
C GLY A 169 -17.08 -6.40 27.20
N ASN A 170 -16.63 -5.49 28.06
CA ASN A 170 -17.25 -5.12 29.34
C ASN A 170 -17.76 -3.66 29.27
N ARG A 171 -18.10 -3.02 30.40
CA ARG A 171 -18.61 -1.63 30.39
C ARG A 171 -17.52 -0.57 30.20
N VAL A 172 -16.26 -0.94 30.16
CA VAL A 172 -15.14 0.02 30.08
C VAL A 172 -14.15 -0.29 28.95
N GLY A 173 -14.23 -1.46 28.33
CA GLY A 173 -13.33 -1.85 27.23
C GLY A 173 -13.43 -3.33 26.85
N TRP A 174 -12.31 -3.87 26.39
CA TRP A 174 -12.16 -5.27 25.96
C TRP A 174 -11.44 -6.06 27.07
N ALA A 175 -12.03 -7.16 27.52
CA ALA A 175 -11.38 -8.02 28.52
C ALA A 175 -10.26 -8.84 27.86
N TYR A 176 -9.05 -8.77 28.41
CA TYR A 176 -7.86 -9.44 27.85
C TYR A 176 -8.06 -10.96 27.70
N GLU A 177 -8.56 -11.61 28.74
CA GLU A 177 -8.84 -13.06 28.77
C GLU A 177 -9.87 -13.45 27.71
N GLY A 178 -10.86 -12.57 27.47
CA GLY A 178 -11.87 -12.75 26.42
C GLY A 178 -11.27 -12.67 25.02
N VAL A 179 -10.34 -11.75 24.79
CA VAL A 179 -9.64 -11.61 23.50
C VAL A 179 -8.79 -12.85 23.20
N VAL A 180 -7.99 -13.32 24.17
CA VAL A 180 -7.17 -14.54 23.99
C VAL A 180 -8.06 -15.76 23.75
N ALA A 181 -9.15 -15.91 24.53
CA ALA A 181 -10.10 -17.00 24.32
C ALA A 181 -10.77 -16.97 22.93
N ALA A 182 -11.06 -15.78 22.41
CA ALA A 182 -11.62 -15.59 21.06
C ALA A 182 -10.60 -15.95 19.96
N LEU A 183 -9.32 -15.64 20.15
CA LEU A 183 -8.24 -16.08 19.25
C LEU A 183 -8.10 -17.60 19.27
N ASP A 184 -8.08 -18.22 20.46
CA ASP A 184 -8.00 -19.67 20.60
C ASP A 184 -9.21 -20.38 20.01
N TYR A 185 -10.41 -19.84 20.19
CA TYR A 185 -11.62 -20.35 19.55
C TYR A 185 -11.52 -20.26 18.02
N THR A 186 -10.97 -19.16 17.52
CA THR A 186 -10.75 -18.99 16.08
C THR A 186 -9.81 -20.07 15.54
N LEU A 187 -8.66 -20.26 16.17
CA LEU A 187 -7.65 -21.24 15.75
C LEU A 187 -8.16 -22.68 15.87
N ASN A 188 -8.78 -23.02 16.99
CA ASN A 188 -9.08 -24.40 17.33
C ASN A 188 -10.44 -24.89 16.83
N VAL A 189 -11.35 -23.97 16.50
CA VAL A 189 -12.73 -24.29 16.07
C VAL A 189 -13.05 -23.66 14.72
N LEU A 190 -13.00 -22.33 14.60
CA LEU A 190 -13.45 -21.67 13.38
C LEU A 190 -12.58 -22.01 12.16
N ALA A 191 -11.26 -22.02 12.32
CA ALA A 191 -10.31 -22.35 11.26
C ALA A 191 -10.46 -23.79 10.73
N LYS A 192 -11.03 -24.69 11.53
CA LYS A 192 -11.30 -26.09 11.13
C LYS A 192 -12.63 -26.25 10.40
N LYS A 193 -13.54 -25.29 10.55
CA LYS A 193 -14.89 -25.30 9.98
C LYS A 193 -15.02 -24.40 8.75
N HIS A 194 -14.21 -23.35 8.68
CA HIS A 194 -14.34 -22.26 7.71
C HIS A 194 -12.99 -21.83 7.13
N HIS A 195 -13.02 -21.23 5.95
CA HIS A 195 -11.84 -20.58 5.36
C HIS A 195 -11.65 -19.18 5.95
N VAL A 196 -11.06 -19.11 7.14
CA VAL A 196 -10.78 -17.83 7.81
C VAL A 196 -9.59 -17.15 7.12
N ALA A 197 -9.79 -15.96 6.59
CA ALA A 197 -8.71 -15.19 5.96
C ALA A 197 -7.99 -14.28 6.95
N ALA A 198 -8.74 -13.67 7.86
CA ALA A 198 -8.21 -12.74 8.84
C ALA A 198 -9.08 -12.67 10.11
N VAL A 199 -8.42 -12.31 11.21
CA VAL A 199 -9.01 -11.82 12.46
C VAL A 199 -8.76 -10.33 12.54
N ASN A 200 -9.79 -9.56 12.84
CA ASN A 200 -9.68 -8.14 13.13
C ASN A 200 -9.87 -7.87 14.62
N ILE A 201 -8.97 -7.09 15.21
CA ILE A 201 -9.06 -6.56 16.58
C ILE A 201 -8.91 -5.04 16.52
N SER A 202 -10.02 -4.33 16.67
CA SER A 202 -10.05 -2.86 16.61
C SER A 202 -9.80 -2.21 17.97
N ALA A 203 -8.78 -2.69 18.68
CA ALA A 203 -8.39 -2.21 20.00
C ALA A 203 -6.86 -2.28 20.17
N ALA A 204 -6.29 -1.34 20.92
CA ALA A 204 -4.85 -1.14 21.01
C ALA A 204 -4.28 -1.28 22.44
N ASN A 205 -5.14 -1.21 23.47
CA ASN A 205 -4.75 -1.25 24.89
C ASN A 205 -3.74 -0.12 25.27
N THR A 206 -2.80 -0.37 26.18
CA THR A 206 -1.80 0.59 26.68
C THR A 206 -0.70 0.92 25.68
N LEU A 207 -0.03 2.06 25.81
CA LEU A 207 1.10 2.43 24.95
C LEU A 207 2.39 1.68 25.30
N VAL A 208 3.11 1.28 24.26
CA VAL A 208 4.46 0.70 24.29
C VAL A 208 5.37 1.56 23.42
N GLN A 209 6.47 2.04 23.99
CA GLN A 209 7.41 2.93 23.30
C GLN A 209 8.29 2.16 22.32
N ASP A 210 8.72 2.81 21.24
CA ASP A 210 9.69 2.24 20.31
C ASP A 210 11.02 1.91 21.02
N GLY A 211 11.66 0.83 20.58
CA GLY A 211 12.88 0.30 21.22
C GLY A 211 12.63 -0.44 22.54
N THR A 212 11.40 -0.47 23.06
CA THR A 212 11.03 -1.33 24.20
C THR A 212 10.48 -2.67 23.73
N GLU A 213 10.67 -3.70 24.56
CA GLU A 213 10.10 -5.02 24.33
C GLU A 213 8.58 -4.99 24.53
N CYS A 214 7.86 -5.76 23.72
CA CYS A 214 6.43 -5.94 23.89
C CYS A 214 6.13 -6.63 25.21
N PRO A 215 5.22 -6.09 26.04
CA PRO A 215 4.91 -6.68 27.34
C PRO A 215 4.45 -8.15 27.21
N THR A 216 5.26 -9.08 27.72
CA THR A 216 4.96 -10.52 27.69
C THR A 216 4.00 -10.93 28.82
N ALA A 217 3.97 -10.24 29.95
CA ALA A 217 3.09 -10.56 31.09
C ALA A 217 1.58 -10.37 30.79
N GLN A 218 1.25 -9.52 29.81
CA GLN A 218 -0.10 -9.39 29.23
C GLN A 218 -0.11 -9.93 27.78
N GLY A 219 0.88 -10.73 27.38
CA GLY A 219 1.21 -10.98 25.98
C GLY A 219 1.55 -12.43 25.63
N MET A 220 1.95 -13.29 26.59
CA MET A 220 2.30 -14.67 26.28
C MET A 220 1.14 -15.41 25.62
N GLY A 221 -0.09 -15.31 26.15
CA GLY A 221 -1.25 -15.92 25.51
C GLY A 221 -1.63 -15.25 24.19
N PHE A 222 -1.61 -13.92 24.12
CA PHE A 222 -2.02 -13.20 22.91
C PHE A 222 -1.08 -13.42 21.72
N ALA A 223 0.23 -13.21 21.92
CA ALA A 223 1.23 -13.36 20.87
C ALA A 223 1.34 -14.83 20.43
N GLU A 224 1.25 -15.79 21.36
CA GLU A 224 1.24 -17.21 21.02
C GLU A 224 0.01 -17.60 20.19
N SER A 225 -1.20 -17.19 20.57
CA SER A 225 -2.40 -17.45 19.78
C SER A 225 -2.33 -16.76 18.41
N ALA A 226 -1.78 -15.54 18.33
CA ALA A 226 -1.55 -14.84 17.07
C ALA A 226 -0.52 -15.58 16.19
N ALA A 227 0.57 -16.08 16.76
CA ALA A 227 1.56 -16.91 16.07
C ALA A 227 0.91 -18.17 15.48
N GLY A 228 0.09 -18.86 16.27
CA GLY A 228 -0.64 -20.06 15.85
C GLY A 228 -1.60 -19.77 14.70
N LEU A 229 -2.34 -18.66 14.74
CA LEU A 229 -3.20 -18.21 13.65
C LEU A 229 -2.40 -17.88 12.39
N ARG A 230 -1.29 -17.14 12.51
CA ARG A 230 -0.43 -16.81 11.37
C ARG A 230 0.16 -18.06 10.72
N ALA A 231 0.61 -19.03 11.53
CA ALA A 231 1.08 -20.33 11.05
C ALA A 231 -0.02 -21.14 10.35
N ALA A 232 -1.28 -20.99 10.77
CA ALA A 232 -2.45 -21.55 10.11
C ALA A 232 -2.90 -20.76 8.85
N GLY A 233 -2.15 -19.72 8.44
CA GLY A 233 -2.48 -18.90 7.28
C GLY A 233 -3.53 -17.81 7.53
N ILE A 234 -3.84 -17.50 8.80
CA ILE A 234 -4.85 -16.52 9.21
C ILE A 234 -4.13 -15.25 9.69
N ALA A 235 -4.40 -14.12 9.03
CA ALA A 235 -3.82 -12.84 9.44
C ALA A 235 -4.49 -12.30 10.71
N VAL A 236 -3.73 -11.90 11.72
CA VAL A 236 -4.26 -11.18 12.89
C VAL A 236 -3.96 -9.71 12.72
N VAL A 237 -4.99 -8.90 12.51
CA VAL A 237 -4.90 -7.48 12.17
C VAL A 237 -5.38 -6.64 13.34
N VAL A 238 -4.54 -5.73 13.82
CA VAL A 238 -4.76 -4.98 15.07
C VAL A 238 -4.59 -3.47 14.84
N ALA A 239 -5.47 -2.68 15.45
CA ALA A 239 -5.39 -1.22 15.38
C ALA A 239 -4.17 -0.67 16.15
N ALA A 240 -3.41 0.25 15.55
CA ALA A 240 -2.20 0.83 16.16
C ALA A 240 -2.50 1.71 17.40
N GLY A 241 -3.72 2.25 17.50
CA GLY A 241 -4.18 3.10 18.60
C GLY A 241 -4.34 4.57 18.23
N ASN A 242 -5.09 5.31 19.07
CA ASN A 242 -5.66 6.63 18.74
C ASN A 242 -5.17 7.75 19.69
N LEU A 243 -3.97 7.64 20.26
CA LEU A 243 -3.45 8.60 21.25
C LEU A 243 -2.54 9.67 20.64
N GLY A 244 -2.37 9.68 19.31
CA GLY A 244 -1.48 10.60 18.63
C GLY A 244 -0.01 10.44 19.04
N ALA A 245 0.37 9.27 19.54
CA ALA A 245 1.74 9.00 19.94
C ALA A 245 2.66 9.08 18.72
N ARG A 246 3.88 9.58 18.91
CA ARG A 246 4.87 9.77 17.83
C ARG A 246 5.89 8.62 17.78
N ASN A 247 6.12 7.95 18.88
CA ASN A 247 7.15 6.93 19.01
C ASN A 247 6.65 5.75 19.86
N ALA A 248 5.36 5.43 19.74
CA ALA A 248 4.73 4.39 20.52
C ALA A 248 3.50 3.84 19.81
N ILE A 249 3.17 2.60 20.15
CA ILE A 249 2.05 1.85 19.60
C ILE A 249 1.26 1.17 20.72
N GLY A 250 0.03 0.75 20.45
CA GLY A 250 -0.73 -0.08 21.38
C GLY A 250 -0.05 -1.41 21.69
N SER A 251 -0.14 -1.87 22.94
CA SER A 251 0.49 -3.11 23.41
C SER A 251 -0.02 -4.37 22.72
N TRP A 252 -1.25 -4.37 22.21
CA TRP A 252 -1.77 -5.49 21.40
C TRP A 252 -1.33 -5.44 19.94
N ALA A 253 -0.85 -4.29 19.47
CA ALA A 253 -0.38 -4.08 18.10
C ALA A 253 1.15 -4.10 18.01
N CYS A 254 1.89 -4.26 19.11
CA CYS A 254 3.34 -4.12 19.09
C CYS A 254 4.08 -5.41 18.68
N ALA A 255 3.42 -6.56 18.78
CA ALA A 255 4.02 -7.89 18.55
C ALA A 255 4.23 -8.17 17.06
N ASP A 256 5.32 -8.85 16.70
CA ASP A 256 5.69 -9.12 15.30
C ASP A 256 4.76 -10.15 14.63
N GLU A 257 3.99 -10.90 15.43
CA GLU A 257 3.04 -11.91 14.98
C GLU A 257 1.72 -11.32 14.47
N VAL A 258 1.43 -10.06 14.80
CA VAL A 258 0.24 -9.35 14.33
C VAL A 258 0.58 -8.37 13.21
N ILE A 259 -0.45 -7.83 12.57
CA ILE A 259 -0.34 -6.79 11.56
C ILE A 259 -0.93 -5.52 12.15
N ALA A 260 -0.06 -4.60 12.53
CA ALA A 260 -0.42 -3.33 13.14
C ALA A 260 -0.83 -2.30 12.08
N VAL A 261 -2.00 -1.68 12.27
CA VAL A 261 -2.60 -0.78 11.27
C VAL A 261 -2.88 0.60 11.83
N GLY A 262 -2.21 1.61 11.27
CA GLY A 262 -2.46 3.03 11.51
C GLY A 262 -3.47 3.64 10.53
N ALA A 263 -3.80 4.92 10.73
CA ALA A 263 -4.81 5.62 9.93
C ALA A 263 -4.21 6.79 9.13
N SER A 264 -4.58 6.88 7.85
CA SER A 264 -4.29 8.05 7.00
C SER A 264 -5.57 8.81 6.66
N GLY A 265 -5.42 10.01 6.08
CA GLY A 265 -6.54 10.79 5.54
C GLY A 265 -7.28 10.06 4.41
N VAL A 266 -8.46 10.56 4.04
CA VAL A 266 -9.19 10.12 2.83
C VAL A 266 -9.24 11.18 1.74
N THR A 267 -9.21 12.45 2.13
CA THR A 267 -9.09 13.58 1.20
C THR A 267 -7.65 13.75 0.74
N ASP A 268 -6.72 13.73 1.69
CA ASP A 268 -5.29 13.51 1.45
C ASP A 268 -4.85 12.21 2.11
N LYS A 269 -4.76 11.16 1.30
CA LYS A 269 -4.37 9.81 1.72
C LYS A 269 -2.88 9.72 2.07
N ASN A 270 -2.08 10.71 1.70
CA ASN A 270 -0.65 10.73 1.99
C ASN A 270 -0.32 11.44 3.30
N THR A 271 -1.34 11.81 4.08
CA THR A 271 -1.19 12.41 5.41
C THR A 271 -1.63 11.42 6.48
N LEU A 272 -0.75 11.20 7.48
CA LEU A 272 -1.08 10.47 8.70
C LEU A 272 -2.09 11.29 9.51
N THR A 273 -3.14 10.65 10.06
CA THR A 273 -4.10 11.38 10.90
C THR A 273 -3.48 11.74 12.26
N ASP A 274 -3.84 12.89 12.80
CA ASP A 274 -3.25 13.41 14.05
C ASP A 274 -3.43 12.48 15.25
N TYR A 275 -4.52 11.70 15.27
CA TYR A 275 -4.80 10.74 16.33
C TYR A 275 -4.05 9.42 16.15
N SER A 276 -3.56 9.08 14.96
CA SER A 276 -2.89 7.79 14.76
C SER A 276 -1.60 7.76 15.57
N ASN A 277 -1.42 6.67 16.31
CA ASN A 277 -0.12 6.32 16.85
C ASN A 277 0.86 6.09 15.68
N ALA A 278 2.06 6.62 15.81
CA ALA A 278 3.19 6.41 14.92
C ALA A 278 4.30 5.66 15.68
N SER A 279 4.85 4.67 15.01
CA SER A 279 5.87 3.76 15.53
C SER A 279 6.53 3.04 14.36
N ALA A 280 7.80 2.67 14.51
CA ALA A 280 8.48 1.78 13.55
C ALA A 280 7.81 0.39 13.44
N ARG A 281 6.94 0.03 14.38
CA ARG A 281 6.18 -1.23 14.40
C ARG A 281 4.84 -1.16 13.64
N VAL A 282 4.46 -0.01 13.07
CA VAL A 282 3.24 0.07 12.24
C VAL A 282 3.51 -0.56 10.88
N ASP A 283 2.82 -1.66 10.57
CA ASP A 283 3.04 -2.41 9.33
C ASP A 283 2.42 -1.76 8.10
N LEU A 284 1.23 -1.20 8.27
CA LEU A 284 0.38 -0.68 7.21
C LEU A 284 -0.43 0.52 7.71
N LEU A 285 -0.83 1.39 6.79
CA LEU A 285 -1.89 2.37 7.02
C LEU A 285 -3.11 2.04 6.15
N ALA A 286 -4.30 2.40 6.61
CA ALA A 286 -5.49 2.44 5.75
C ALA A 286 -6.18 3.82 5.85
N PRO A 287 -6.81 4.27 4.75
CA PRO A 287 -7.45 5.58 4.69
C PRO A 287 -8.75 5.58 5.51
N VAL A 288 -8.79 6.40 6.55
CA VAL A 288 -9.94 6.53 7.46
C VAL A 288 -10.39 7.98 7.59
N GLY A 289 -9.48 8.94 7.53
CA GLY A 289 -9.78 10.36 7.71
C GLY A 289 -9.76 10.81 9.17
N SER A 290 -9.82 12.12 9.37
CA SER A 290 -9.70 12.81 10.66
C SER A 290 -11.03 12.93 11.42
N GLY A 291 -12.13 12.46 10.83
CA GLY A 291 -13.48 12.38 11.43
C GLY A 291 -14.33 13.63 11.22
N GLY A 292 -15.66 13.50 11.33
CA GLY A 292 -16.58 14.64 11.33
C GLY A 292 -17.96 14.32 10.77
N GLY A 293 -18.92 15.24 10.96
CA GLY A 293 -20.29 15.11 10.48
C GLY A 293 -20.43 15.34 8.97
N LEU A 294 -21.65 15.59 8.51
CA LEU A 294 -21.97 15.88 7.09
C LEU A 294 -21.24 17.11 6.50
N ASP A 295 -20.44 17.83 7.28
CA ASP A 295 -19.67 19.03 6.88
C ASP A 295 -18.14 18.79 6.83
N ASN A 296 -17.64 17.61 7.25
CA ASN A 296 -16.24 17.20 7.06
C ASN A 296 -16.11 16.03 6.06
N PRO A 297 -15.50 16.24 4.87
CA PRO A 297 -15.31 15.17 3.88
C PRO A 297 -14.21 14.17 4.26
N ASP A 298 -13.40 14.46 5.27
CA ASP A 298 -12.27 13.61 5.66
C ASP A 298 -12.69 12.50 6.64
N ALA A 299 -13.65 11.68 6.23
CA ALA A 299 -14.09 10.50 6.96
C ALA A 299 -14.66 9.42 6.04
N ILE A 300 -14.38 8.15 6.36
CA ILE A 300 -15.08 7.01 5.76
C ILE A 300 -16.46 6.83 6.38
N TRP A 301 -17.34 6.11 5.71
CA TRP A 301 -18.69 5.82 6.20
C TRP A 301 -18.89 4.31 6.42
N GLY A 302 -19.55 3.97 7.52
CA GLY A 302 -19.87 2.60 7.88
C GLY A 302 -21.22 2.48 8.59
N GLY A 303 -21.54 1.26 9.04
CA GLY A 303 -22.74 0.97 9.82
C GLY A 303 -22.68 1.66 11.18
N TRP A 304 -23.80 2.23 11.61
CA TRP A 304 -23.91 3.01 12.84
C TRP A 304 -25.26 2.72 13.50
N MET A 305 -25.40 2.99 14.80
CA MET A 305 -26.72 3.03 15.45
C MET A 305 -26.95 4.37 16.11
N THR A 306 -28.17 4.90 15.98
CA THR A 306 -28.57 6.09 16.74
C THR A 306 -28.68 5.76 18.23
N SER A 307 -28.68 6.79 19.08
CA SER A 307 -28.95 6.65 20.52
C SER A 307 -30.33 6.03 20.83
N SER A 308 -31.24 6.03 19.85
CA SER A 308 -32.55 5.37 19.94
C SER A 308 -32.53 3.92 19.45
N GLY A 309 -31.36 3.36 19.15
CA GLY A 309 -31.19 1.97 18.68
C GLY A 309 -31.63 1.75 17.23
N ILE A 310 -31.62 2.78 16.39
CA ILE A 310 -32.02 2.67 14.98
C ILE A 310 -30.77 2.45 14.10
N PRO A 311 -30.70 1.36 13.31
CA PRO A 311 -29.63 1.13 12.35
C PRO A 311 -29.55 2.20 11.26
N THR A 312 -28.39 2.84 11.12
CA THR A 312 -28.12 3.88 10.13
C THR A 312 -26.69 3.74 9.57
N THR A 313 -26.24 4.67 8.75
CA THR A 313 -24.82 4.80 8.40
C THR A 313 -24.29 6.13 8.91
N GLY A 314 -23.03 6.15 9.31
CA GLY A 314 -22.40 7.36 9.84
C GLY A 314 -20.92 7.44 9.49
N PRO A 315 -20.34 8.65 9.63
CA PRO A 315 -18.93 8.87 9.46
C PRO A 315 -18.15 8.21 10.61
N LEU A 316 -17.02 7.59 10.28
CA LEU A 316 -16.15 6.87 11.19
C LEU A 316 -14.72 7.41 11.12
N SER A 317 -14.06 7.51 12.28
CA SER A 317 -12.65 7.87 12.39
C SER A 317 -11.94 7.12 13.50
N GLY A 318 -10.68 6.74 13.29
CA GLY A 318 -9.90 5.96 14.24
C GLY A 318 -9.17 4.80 13.56
N THR A 319 -8.02 4.40 14.11
CA THR A 319 -7.29 3.19 13.70
C THR A 319 -8.16 1.92 13.82
N SER A 320 -9.17 1.95 14.70
CA SER A 320 -10.25 0.97 14.81
C SER A 320 -10.97 0.67 13.49
N PHE A 321 -10.97 1.61 12.55
CA PHE A 321 -11.60 1.47 11.23
C PHE A 321 -10.56 1.37 10.10
N ALA A 322 -9.27 1.46 10.43
CA ALA A 322 -8.17 1.14 9.52
C ALA A 322 -7.89 -0.37 9.52
N ALA A 323 -7.81 -0.98 10.71
CA ALA A 323 -7.62 -2.43 10.88
C ALA A 323 -8.63 -3.29 10.09
N PRO A 324 -9.96 -3.04 10.14
CA PRO A 324 -10.92 -3.87 9.42
C PRO A 324 -10.83 -3.72 7.90
N GLN A 325 -10.30 -2.60 7.39
CA GLN A 325 -10.02 -2.47 5.96
C GLN A 325 -8.91 -3.43 5.54
N VAL A 326 -7.85 -3.56 6.34
CA VAL A 326 -6.76 -4.50 6.10
C VAL A 326 -7.25 -5.95 6.26
N ALA A 327 -8.06 -6.26 7.27
CA ALA A 327 -8.66 -7.60 7.40
C ALA A 327 -9.53 -7.96 6.19
N GLY A 328 -10.32 -7.01 5.69
CA GLY A 328 -11.06 -7.16 4.43
C GLY A 328 -10.14 -7.34 3.22
N ALA A 329 -9.02 -6.62 3.17
CA ALA A 329 -8.01 -6.78 2.13
C ALA A 329 -7.43 -8.20 2.09
N PHE A 330 -7.14 -8.80 3.24
CA PHE A 330 -6.72 -10.20 3.32
C PHE A 330 -7.78 -11.16 2.76
N ALA A 331 -9.06 -10.96 3.06
CA ALA A 331 -10.13 -11.79 2.48
C ALA A 331 -10.22 -11.65 0.95
N VAL A 332 -10.12 -10.43 0.42
CA VAL A 332 -10.10 -10.19 -1.04
C VAL A 332 -8.88 -10.85 -1.68
N LEU A 333 -7.67 -10.63 -1.12
CA LEU A 333 -6.45 -11.24 -1.62
C LEU A 333 -6.49 -12.77 -1.56
N ARG A 334 -7.02 -13.36 -0.49
CA ARG A 334 -7.16 -14.82 -0.32
C ARG A 334 -8.14 -15.42 -1.34
N SER A 335 -9.16 -14.68 -1.77
CA SER A 335 -10.05 -15.11 -2.86
C SER A 335 -9.35 -15.20 -4.23
N ARG A 336 -8.18 -14.56 -4.40
CA ARG A 336 -7.31 -14.66 -5.58
C ARG A 336 -6.13 -15.61 -5.39
N TYR A 337 -5.52 -15.55 -4.21
CA TYR A 337 -4.31 -16.27 -3.83
C TYR A 337 -4.61 -17.19 -2.64
N PRO A 338 -5.37 -18.28 -2.85
CA PRO A 338 -5.85 -19.13 -1.76
C PRO A 338 -4.71 -19.77 -0.96
N ASP A 339 -3.60 -20.11 -1.62
CA ASP A 339 -2.47 -20.84 -1.01
C ASP A 339 -1.33 -19.93 -0.50
N ALA A 340 -1.45 -18.60 -0.66
CA ALA A 340 -0.39 -17.69 -0.22
C ALA A 340 -0.23 -17.71 1.31
N SER A 341 0.98 -17.53 1.84
CA SER A 341 1.14 -17.29 3.28
C SER A 341 0.62 -15.90 3.68
N VAL A 342 0.42 -15.67 4.98
CA VAL A 342 0.14 -14.32 5.50
C VAL A 342 1.23 -13.33 5.07
N ASP A 343 2.49 -13.74 5.13
CA ASP A 343 3.65 -12.90 4.82
C ASP A 343 3.72 -12.54 3.33
N GLN A 344 3.37 -13.49 2.45
CA GLN A 344 3.28 -13.22 1.03
C GLN A 344 2.21 -12.16 0.73
N LEU A 345 1.04 -12.26 1.38
CA LEU A 345 -0.03 -11.27 1.21
C LEU A 345 0.30 -9.91 1.84
N LEU A 346 0.88 -9.89 3.04
CA LEU A 346 1.37 -8.68 3.69
C LEU A 346 2.44 -8.00 2.83
N GLY A 347 3.38 -8.77 2.27
CA GLY A 347 4.40 -8.28 1.35
C GLY A 347 3.81 -7.62 0.11
N ARG A 348 2.68 -8.14 -0.42
CA ARG A 348 1.97 -7.49 -1.54
C ARG A 348 1.39 -6.13 -1.15
N LEU A 349 0.75 -6.07 0.01
CA LEU A 349 0.18 -4.83 0.55
C LEU A 349 1.26 -3.78 0.83
N ARG A 350 2.43 -4.19 1.34
CA ARG A 350 3.57 -3.30 1.59
C ARG A 350 4.18 -2.77 0.29
N ARG A 351 4.51 -3.64 -0.66
CA ARG A 351 5.16 -3.25 -1.93
C ARG A 351 4.31 -2.36 -2.82
N THR A 352 2.98 -2.50 -2.78
CA THR A 352 2.07 -1.67 -3.57
C THR A 352 1.52 -0.47 -2.79
N GLY A 353 1.84 -0.39 -1.50
CA GLY A 353 1.39 0.69 -0.63
C GLY A 353 2.21 1.95 -0.84
N VAL A 354 1.60 3.10 -0.55
CA VAL A 354 2.27 4.41 -0.66
C VAL A 354 2.88 4.76 0.68
N ALA A 355 4.18 4.99 0.74
CA ALA A 355 4.86 5.39 1.98
C ALA A 355 4.34 6.73 2.49
N VAL A 356 3.86 6.76 3.74
CA VAL A 356 3.37 7.96 4.43
C VAL A 356 4.20 8.17 5.68
N ALA A 357 4.79 9.37 5.81
CA ALA A 357 5.55 9.75 6.99
C ALA A 357 4.65 10.47 8.00
N ASP A 358 5.03 10.35 9.27
CA ASP A 358 4.53 11.26 10.29
C ASP A 358 5.21 12.63 10.17
N THR A 359 4.49 13.61 9.61
CA THR A 359 4.98 14.98 9.42
C THR A 359 4.90 15.83 10.70
N ARG A 360 4.39 15.28 11.82
CA ARG A 360 4.40 15.98 13.11
C ARG A 360 5.84 16.24 13.54
N SER A 361 6.07 17.41 14.14
CA SER A 361 7.43 17.90 14.46
C SER A 361 8.30 16.85 15.14
N GLY A 362 9.46 16.58 14.53
CA GLY A 362 10.47 15.64 15.03
C GLY A 362 10.27 14.16 14.66
N ASN A 363 9.25 13.80 13.87
CA ASN A 363 8.86 12.39 13.72
C ASN A 363 8.81 11.82 12.29
N ALA A 364 9.35 12.53 11.30
CA ALA A 364 9.31 12.10 9.88
C ALA A 364 10.03 10.77 9.58
N ALA A 365 10.74 10.20 10.57
CA ALA A 365 11.35 8.87 10.48
C ALA A 365 10.33 7.72 10.63
N ALA A 366 9.19 7.95 11.28
CA ALA A 366 8.11 6.98 11.35
C ALA A 366 7.35 6.97 10.02
N VAL A 367 7.54 5.91 9.23
CA VAL A 367 6.95 5.75 7.89
C VAL A 367 6.26 4.40 7.80
N ALA A 368 5.02 4.38 7.30
CA ALA A 368 4.29 3.16 7.04
C ALA A 368 3.57 3.22 5.68
N PRO A 369 3.49 2.11 4.93
CA PRO A 369 2.85 2.09 3.62
C PRO A 369 1.32 2.05 3.77
N ARG A 370 0.64 3.02 3.15
CA ARG A 370 -0.82 3.00 3.02
C ARG A 370 -1.25 2.02 1.94
N ILE A 371 -2.15 1.10 2.30
CA ILE A 371 -2.61 0.02 1.43
C ILE A 371 -3.31 0.53 0.15
N ARG A 372 -3.05 -0.19 -0.95
CA ARG A 372 -3.76 -0.07 -2.22
C ARG A 372 -4.17 -1.46 -2.72
N LEU A 373 -5.33 -1.92 -2.27
CA LEU A 373 -5.76 -3.30 -2.47
C LEU A 373 -5.94 -3.69 -3.93
N GLY A 374 -6.54 -2.82 -4.76
CA GLY A 374 -6.67 -3.09 -6.20
C GLY A 374 -5.31 -3.29 -6.88
N ASP A 375 -4.29 -2.62 -6.38
CA ASP A 375 -2.92 -2.71 -6.87
C ASP A 375 -2.21 -3.96 -6.32
N ALA A 376 -2.32 -4.24 -5.02
CA ALA A 376 -1.82 -5.47 -4.39
C ALA A 376 -2.41 -6.75 -5.01
N LEU A 377 -3.69 -6.70 -5.40
CA LEU A 377 -4.38 -7.80 -6.06
C LEU A 377 -3.74 -8.14 -7.41
N ASN A 378 -3.25 -7.14 -8.13
CA ASN A 378 -2.78 -7.23 -9.50
C ASN A 378 -1.24 -7.20 -9.63
N GLU A 379 -0.53 -7.08 -8.51
CA GLU A 379 0.93 -7.04 -8.46
C GLU A 379 1.58 -8.30 -9.08
N ARG A 380 2.62 -8.07 -9.89
CA ARG A 380 3.44 -9.10 -10.56
C ARG A 380 4.19 -10.07 -9.64
N GLY A 381 4.30 -9.76 -8.34
CA GLY A 381 5.02 -10.56 -7.36
C GLY A 381 6.53 -10.60 -7.64
N THR A 382 7.06 -11.79 -7.93
CA THR A 382 8.50 -11.99 -8.18
C THR A 382 8.92 -11.76 -9.63
N ARG A 383 8.00 -11.55 -10.57
CA ARG A 383 8.38 -11.31 -11.97
C ARG A 383 9.16 -10.00 -12.12
N PRO A 384 10.15 -9.94 -13.03
CA PRO A 384 10.89 -8.71 -13.33
C PRO A 384 9.99 -7.59 -13.84
N ALA A 385 10.35 -6.34 -13.53
CA ALA A 385 9.65 -5.14 -13.99
C ALA A 385 9.59 -5.05 -15.52
N HIS A 386 10.67 -5.45 -16.18
CA HIS A 386 10.80 -5.45 -17.64
C HIS A 386 10.49 -6.82 -18.27
N ASP A 387 9.60 -7.63 -17.70
CA ASP A 387 9.06 -8.82 -18.38
C ASP A 387 7.94 -8.41 -19.34
N TRP A 388 8.32 -8.06 -20.57
CA TRP A 388 7.41 -7.56 -21.61
C TRP A 388 6.65 -8.72 -22.25
N ASN A 389 7.34 -9.83 -22.54
CA ASN A 389 6.76 -10.96 -23.27
C ASN A 389 5.99 -11.93 -22.35
N GLY A 390 6.15 -11.84 -21.03
CA GLY A 390 5.45 -12.63 -20.03
C GLY A 390 6.10 -13.97 -19.68
N ASP A 391 7.35 -14.21 -20.08
CA ASP A 391 8.11 -15.44 -19.82
C ASP A 391 8.78 -15.48 -18.44
N ALA A 392 8.48 -14.50 -17.58
CA ALA A 392 9.05 -14.31 -16.25
C ALA A 392 10.55 -14.01 -16.25
N ARG A 393 11.10 -13.53 -17.36
CA ARG A 393 12.47 -13.02 -17.47
C ARG A 393 12.42 -11.55 -17.89
N ALA A 394 13.47 -10.80 -17.56
CA ALA A 394 13.56 -9.42 -17.99
C ALA A 394 13.92 -9.37 -19.49
N ASP A 395 13.26 -8.50 -20.23
CA ASP A 395 13.47 -8.25 -21.65
C ASP A 395 14.14 -6.89 -21.86
N TRP A 396 14.94 -6.80 -22.92
CA TRP A 396 15.57 -5.55 -23.31
C TRP A 396 14.68 -4.78 -24.26
N LEU A 397 14.50 -3.50 -24.00
CA LEU A 397 13.91 -2.59 -24.96
C LEU A 397 14.99 -1.68 -25.52
N ILE A 398 15.02 -1.56 -26.84
CA ILE A 398 16.05 -0.83 -27.57
C ILE A 398 15.41 0.10 -28.60
N LEU A 399 15.84 1.35 -28.61
CA LEU A 399 15.53 2.33 -29.64
C LEU A 399 16.58 2.22 -30.74
N ALA A 400 16.13 1.91 -31.95
CA ALA A 400 17.01 1.72 -33.10
C ALA A 400 17.73 3.02 -33.50
N ALA A 401 18.73 2.89 -34.38
CA ALA A 401 19.54 4.02 -34.85
C ALA A 401 18.74 5.11 -35.57
N ASP A 402 17.58 4.78 -36.12
CA ASP A 402 16.64 5.72 -36.73
C ASP A 402 15.90 6.61 -35.70
N LYS A 403 16.10 6.35 -34.40
CA LYS A 403 15.48 7.05 -33.26
C LYS A 403 13.95 7.02 -33.29
N ASN A 404 13.37 5.99 -33.90
CA ASN A 404 11.92 5.88 -34.07
C ASN A 404 11.42 4.43 -33.92
N THR A 405 12.24 3.46 -34.29
CA THR A 405 11.89 2.04 -34.21
C THR A 405 12.25 1.47 -32.84
N VAL A 406 11.28 0.85 -32.20
CA VAL A 406 11.44 0.18 -30.90
C VAL A 406 11.43 -1.33 -31.12
N VAL A 407 12.46 -1.99 -30.60
CA VAL A 407 12.65 -3.44 -30.71
C VAL A 407 12.86 -4.03 -29.31
N MET A 408 12.14 -5.10 -29.01
CA MET A 408 12.34 -5.90 -27.80
C MET A 408 13.23 -7.11 -28.08
N TYR A 409 14.16 -7.38 -27.19
CA TYR A 409 15.03 -8.55 -27.25
C TYR A 409 14.83 -9.40 -25.98
N PRO A 410 14.26 -10.61 -26.12
CA PRO A 410 14.13 -11.53 -25.00
C PRO A 410 15.48 -11.93 -24.43
N SER A 411 15.63 -11.91 -23.10
CA SER A 411 16.88 -12.37 -22.50
C SER A 411 16.89 -13.91 -22.37
N LYS A 412 17.98 -14.52 -22.86
CA LYS A 412 18.28 -15.93 -22.59
C LYS A 412 19.41 -15.96 -21.58
N SER A 413 19.12 -16.34 -20.34
CA SER A 413 20.12 -16.62 -19.29
C SER A 413 21.12 -15.48 -18.98
N GLY A 414 20.65 -14.24 -18.86
CA GLY A 414 21.50 -13.10 -18.45
C GLY A 414 22.46 -12.59 -19.53
N MET A 415 22.50 -13.21 -20.72
CA MET A 415 23.20 -12.66 -21.88
C MET A 415 22.22 -11.94 -22.80
N ILE A 416 22.67 -10.81 -23.35
CA ILE A 416 21.94 -10.08 -24.37
C ILE A 416 22.30 -10.69 -25.72
N ASP A 417 21.31 -11.36 -26.31
CA ASP A 417 21.33 -11.79 -27.69
C ASP A 417 20.52 -10.78 -28.51
N LEU A 418 21.22 -9.96 -29.31
CA LEU A 418 20.57 -9.02 -30.22
C LEU A 418 20.11 -9.70 -31.52
N THR A 419 20.14 -11.03 -31.60
CA THR A 419 19.50 -11.77 -32.68
C THR A 419 18.04 -12.09 -32.32
N GLY A 420 17.15 -12.04 -33.33
CA GLY A 420 15.73 -12.36 -33.11
C GLY A 420 14.91 -11.27 -32.41
N GLY A 421 15.34 -10.00 -32.49
CA GLY A 421 14.57 -8.87 -31.97
C GLY A 421 13.15 -8.80 -32.52
N GLN A 422 12.19 -8.51 -31.65
CA GLN A 422 10.78 -8.38 -31.98
C GLN A 422 10.43 -6.90 -32.14
N PHE A 423 9.90 -6.55 -33.32
CA PHE A 423 9.40 -5.21 -33.59
C PHE A 423 8.19 -4.90 -32.70
N ILE A 424 8.24 -3.74 -32.02
CA ILE A 424 7.14 -3.28 -31.15
C ILE A 424 6.43 -2.06 -31.73
N SER A 425 7.17 -1.10 -32.29
CA SER A 425 6.60 0.13 -32.85
C SER A 425 7.59 0.89 -33.74
N SER A 426 7.06 1.70 -34.66
CA SER A 426 7.78 2.67 -35.49
C SER A 426 7.10 4.06 -35.49
N GLU A 427 6.26 4.35 -34.50
CA GLU A 427 5.47 5.59 -34.45
C GLU A 427 5.97 6.60 -33.40
N TRP A 428 7.03 6.27 -32.66
CA TRP A 428 7.60 7.11 -31.61
C TRP A 428 8.62 8.09 -32.19
N ARG A 429 8.13 9.14 -32.87
CA ARG A 429 8.92 10.12 -33.62
C ARG A 429 9.75 11.12 -32.79
N ASP A 430 9.73 11.07 -31.46
CA ASP A 430 10.43 12.06 -30.63
C ASP A 430 11.77 11.51 -30.12
N ARG A 431 12.84 12.23 -30.45
CA ARG A 431 14.23 11.80 -30.38
C ARG A 431 14.72 11.85 -28.93
N GLY A 432 14.94 10.68 -28.30
CA GLY A 432 15.77 10.56 -27.09
C GLY A 432 15.13 10.94 -25.74
N ARG A 433 13.80 11.09 -25.67
CA ARG A 433 13.07 11.42 -24.42
C ARG A 433 11.91 10.46 -24.19
N THR A 434 12.22 9.17 -24.16
CA THR A 434 11.27 8.09 -23.94
C THR A 434 11.83 7.14 -22.89
N VAL A 435 10.96 6.64 -22.02
CA VAL A 435 11.29 5.76 -20.90
C VAL A 435 10.38 4.53 -20.93
N ALA A 436 10.98 3.37 -20.67
CA ALA A 436 10.24 2.13 -20.47
C ALA A 436 9.58 2.16 -19.09
N VAL A 437 8.29 1.85 -19.04
CA VAL A 437 7.52 1.81 -17.79
C VAL A 437 6.89 0.45 -17.58
N HIS A 438 6.60 0.15 -16.33
CA HIS A 438 5.83 -1.02 -15.92
C HIS A 438 4.80 -0.60 -14.90
N ASP A 439 3.69 -1.32 -14.86
CA ASP A 439 2.62 -1.15 -13.90
C ASP A 439 2.07 0.30 -13.80
N PHE A 440 2.22 1.06 -14.89
CA PHE A 440 1.78 2.44 -14.99
C PHE A 440 0.28 2.52 -15.29
N GLY A 441 -0.15 1.93 -16.41
CA GLY A 441 -1.57 1.86 -16.77
C GLY A 441 -2.31 0.77 -15.99
N THR A 442 -1.95 -0.48 -16.27
CA THR A 442 -2.48 -1.65 -15.54
C THR A 442 -1.35 -2.32 -14.76
N MET A 443 -1.61 -2.67 -13.50
CA MET A 443 -0.71 -3.53 -12.73
C MET A 443 -0.52 -4.87 -13.44
N GLY A 444 0.74 -5.24 -13.70
CA GLY A 444 1.09 -6.38 -14.53
C GLY A 444 1.42 -6.06 -15.99
N SER A 445 1.35 -4.78 -16.43
CA SER A 445 1.60 -4.40 -17.84
C SER A 445 2.83 -3.53 -18.05
N ASN A 446 3.46 -3.62 -19.22
CA ASN A 446 4.57 -2.75 -19.63
C ASN A 446 4.07 -1.68 -20.59
N GLY A 447 4.88 -0.65 -20.80
CA GLY A 447 4.57 0.38 -21.77
C GLY A 447 5.72 1.34 -21.99
N LEU A 448 5.44 2.36 -22.80
CA LEU A 448 6.36 3.47 -23.04
C LEU A 448 5.71 4.77 -22.64
N ILE A 449 6.50 5.64 -22.02
CA ILE A 449 6.19 7.05 -21.89
C ILE A 449 7.22 7.85 -22.67
N GLY A 450 6.77 8.84 -23.44
CA GLY A 450 7.67 9.75 -24.13
C GLY A 450 6.99 11.06 -24.48
N ILE A 451 7.78 11.97 -25.02
CA ILE A 451 7.34 13.33 -25.36
C ILE A 451 6.89 13.36 -26.82
N ARG A 452 5.90 14.19 -27.18
CA ARG A 452 5.68 14.63 -28.57
C ARG A 452 5.31 16.10 -28.57
N GLY A 453 6.17 16.94 -29.16
CA GLY A 453 5.97 18.38 -29.13
C GLY A 453 6.07 18.91 -27.70
N ARG A 454 4.97 19.44 -27.16
CA ARG A 454 4.88 19.98 -25.79
C ARG A 454 4.23 19.03 -24.78
N ASP A 455 3.76 17.86 -25.21
CA ASP A 455 2.96 16.96 -24.39
C ASP A 455 3.71 15.65 -24.05
N ILE A 456 3.31 15.01 -22.96
CA ILE A 456 3.79 13.68 -22.54
C ILE A 456 2.72 12.63 -22.87
N PHE A 457 3.12 11.53 -23.50
CA PHE A 457 2.25 10.44 -23.95
C PHE A 457 2.62 9.11 -23.33
N TYR A 458 1.62 8.24 -23.12
CA TYR A 458 1.78 6.84 -22.73
C TYR A 458 1.19 5.91 -23.78
N SER A 459 1.89 4.81 -24.07
CA SER A 459 1.31 3.64 -24.75
C SER A 459 1.55 2.39 -23.92
N GLN A 460 0.50 1.61 -23.69
CA GLN A 460 0.60 0.30 -23.07
C GLN A 460 1.01 -0.76 -24.12
N TYR A 461 1.84 -1.70 -23.70
CA TYR A 461 2.20 -2.87 -24.50
C TYR A 461 1.16 -3.97 -24.38
N ASP A 462 0.78 -4.59 -25.50
CA ASP A 462 -0.05 -5.79 -25.53
C ASP A 462 0.79 -7.01 -25.94
N PRO A 463 1.15 -7.91 -25.00
CA PRO A 463 1.95 -9.09 -25.28
C PRO A 463 1.25 -10.10 -26.22
N ARG A 464 -0.06 -9.98 -26.43
CA ARG A 464 -0.79 -10.88 -27.36
C ARG A 464 -0.60 -10.48 -28.82
N THR A 465 -0.31 -9.21 -29.07
CA THR A 465 -0.13 -8.66 -30.42
C THR A 465 1.31 -8.24 -30.70
N ASN A 466 2.18 -8.28 -29.69
CA ASN A 466 3.55 -7.76 -29.71
C ASN A 466 3.63 -6.31 -30.20
N LYS A 467 2.68 -5.47 -29.78
CA LYS A 467 2.59 -4.08 -30.22
C LYS A 467 2.27 -3.15 -29.05
N LEU A 468 2.69 -1.89 -29.20
CA LEU A 468 2.18 -0.81 -28.39
C LEU A 468 0.79 -0.39 -28.87
N GLY A 469 -0.12 -0.18 -27.93
CA GLY A 469 -1.40 0.46 -28.18
C GLY A 469 -1.26 1.92 -28.62
N GLY A 470 -2.37 2.50 -29.06
CA GLY A 470 -2.43 3.91 -29.45
C GLY A 470 -1.96 4.83 -28.31
N PRO A 471 -1.13 5.84 -28.60
CA PRO A 471 -0.60 6.75 -27.59
C PRO A 471 -1.71 7.66 -27.05
N ILE A 472 -1.76 7.82 -25.73
CA ILE A 472 -2.67 8.73 -25.03
C ILE A 472 -1.87 9.84 -24.36
N VAL A 473 -2.39 11.08 -24.41
CA VAL A 473 -1.79 12.21 -23.67
C VAL A 473 -2.01 11.98 -22.17
N ILE A 474 -0.93 12.04 -21.39
CA ILE A 474 -0.98 11.89 -19.92
C ILE A 474 -0.62 13.17 -19.17
N ALA A 475 0.02 14.14 -19.84
CA ALA A 475 0.21 15.50 -19.37
C ALA A 475 0.37 16.47 -20.55
N GLU A 476 -0.60 17.37 -20.73
CA GLU A 476 -0.60 18.38 -21.79
C GLU A 476 0.31 19.56 -21.43
N GLY A 477 1.11 20.05 -22.39
CA GLY A 477 2.00 21.20 -22.23
C GLY A 477 3.18 20.98 -21.27
N ALA A 478 3.29 19.80 -20.67
CA ALA A 478 4.21 19.51 -19.58
C ALA A 478 5.68 19.29 -20.00
N ALA A 479 5.98 19.31 -21.31
CA ALA A 479 7.27 18.91 -21.86
C ALA A 479 8.04 20.04 -22.58
N THR A 480 7.66 21.31 -22.38
CA THR A 480 8.24 22.46 -23.09
C THR A 480 9.74 22.65 -22.85
N ASP A 481 10.22 22.29 -21.67
CA ASP A 481 11.59 22.52 -21.20
C ASP A 481 12.24 21.23 -20.69
N VAL A 482 11.73 20.06 -21.06
CA VAL A 482 12.21 18.76 -20.59
C VAL A 482 13.30 18.20 -21.51
N VAL A 483 14.44 17.85 -20.93
CA VAL A 483 15.62 17.29 -21.62
C VAL A 483 15.87 15.81 -21.35
N ALA A 484 15.35 15.26 -20.25
CA ALA A 484 15.46 13.84 -19.92
C ALA A 484 14.25 13.38 -19.09
N LEU A 485 13.90 12.10 -19.18
CA LEU A 485 12.84 11.46 -18.40
C LEU A 485 13.38 10.23 -17.66
N ALA A 486 12.84 9.98 -16.48
CA ALA A 486 12.97 8.73 -15.75
C ALA A 486 11.63 8.33 -15.13
N TYR A 487 11.45 7.06 -14.81
CA TYR A 487 10.23 6.52 -14.22
C TYR A 487 10.57 5.72 -12.97
N ALA A 488 9.78 5.88 -11.92
CA ALA A 488 9.86 5.05 -10.73
C ALA A 488 8.48 4.89 -10.11
N ARG A 489 8.28 3.73 -9.51
CA ARG A 489 7.07 3.38 -8.75
C ARG A 489 7.21 3.76 -7.29
N ASP A 490 8.36 3.41 -6.76
CA ASP A 490 8.58 3.33 -5.31
C ASP A 490 9.18 4.62 -4.75
N ILE A 491 8.97 5.77 -5.42
CA ILE A 491 9.33 7.06 -4.83
C ILE A 491 8.40 7.30 -3.64
N PRO A 492 8.95 7.45 -2.42
CA PRO A 492 8.15 7.61 -1.21
C PRO A 492 7.10 8.72 -1.36
N GLY A 493 5.86 8.44 -0.96
CA GLY A 493 4.73 9.37 -1.06
C GLY A 493 4.03 9.37 -2.42
N THR A 494 4.49 8.59 -3.40
CA THR A 494 3.85 8.46 -4.71
C THR A 494 3.42 7.02 -4.99
N ILE A 495 2.50 6.87 -5.94
CA ILE A 495 2.09 5.56 -6.50
C ILE A 495 3.04 5.12 -7.60
N ALA A 496 3.39 6.10 -8.42
CA ALA A 496 4.42 6.08 -9.42
C ALA A 496 4.63 7.53 -9.84
N ALA A 497 5.77 7.84 -10.41
CA ALA A 497 6.08 9.17 -10.85
C ALA A 497 7.01 9.18 -12.06
N ILE A 498 6.90 10.26 -12.81
CA ILE A 498 7.89 10.62 -13.82
C ILE A 498 8.78 11.68 -13.24
N LEU A 499 10.09 11.47 -13.34
CA LEU A 499 11.08 12.50 -13.11
C LEU A 499 11.46 13.09 -14.47
N ALA A 500 11.49 14.41 -14.54
CA ALA A 500 11.92 15.12 -15.73
C ALA A 500 13.05 16.07 -15.35
N GLN A 501 14.16 15.99 -16.09
CA GLN A 501 15.18 17.04 -16.00
C GLN A 501 14.79 18.19 -16.92
N THR A 502 14.78 19.39 -16.37
CA THR A 502 14.47 20.62 -17.11
C THR A 502 15.73 21.23 -17.73
N THR A 503 15.57 22.15 -18.68
CA THR A 503 16.69 22.80 -19.39
C THR A 503 17.62 23.59 -18.47
N ASP A 504 17.12 24.10 -17.34
CA ASP A 504 17.90 24.77 -16.30
C ASP A 504 18.74 23.81 -15.44
N GLY A 505 18.54 22.49 -15.59
CA GLY A 505 19.25 21.45 -14.84
C GLY A 505 18.53 20.96 -13.58
N SER A 506 17.39 21.55 -13.20
CA SER A 506 16.54 21.08 -12.12
C SER A 506 15.91 19.73 -12.47
N ILE A 507 15.51 18.96 -11.47
CA ILE A 507 14.72 17.73 -11.63
C ILE A 507 13.37 17.94 -10.98
N ILE A 508 12.33 17.86 -11.79
CA ILE A 508 10.95 17.94 -11.34
C ILE A 508 10.34 16.54 -11.29
N ILE A 509 9.38 16.36 -10.40
CA ILE A 509 8.60 15.14 -10.27
C ILE A 509 7.14 15.43 -10.62
N ARG A 510 6.52 14.51 -11.36
CA ARG A 510 5.07 14.48 -11.60
C ARG A 510 4.53 13.15 -11.12
N ALA A 511 3.79 13.18 -10.02
CA ALA A 511 3.15 11.99 -9.46
C ALA A 511 1.98 11.56 -10.34
N LYS A 512 1.83 10.25 -10.54
CA LYS A 512 0.67 9.66 -11.19
C LYS A 512 -0.55 9.79 -10.29
N ALA A 513 -1.70 10.14 -10.88
CA ALA A 513 -2.98 10.12 -10.18
C ALA A 513 -3.32 8.71 -9.65
N GLU A 514 -4.12 8.62 -8.58
CA GLU A 514 -4.50 7.33 -7.97
C GLU A 514 -5.30 6.42 -8.92
N ARG A 515 -6.01 7.01 -9.88
CA ARG A 515 -6.84 6.33 -10.86
C ARG A 515 -6.46 6.78 -12.27
N GLY A 516 -6.44 5.83 -13.22
CA GLY A 516 -6.10 6.10 -14.61
C GLY A 516 -4.59 6.25 -14.81
N THR A 517 -4.19 7.05 -15.80
CA THR A 517 -2.80 7.24 -16.27
C THR A 517 -2.34 8.70 -16.25
N THR A 518 -3.18 9.62 -15.78
CA THR A 518 -2.88 11.05 -15.77
C THR A 518 -1.79 11.37 -14.76
N LEU A 519 -0.99 12.39 -15.06
CA LEU A 519 0.02 12.92 -14.15
C LEU A 519 -0.50 14.22 -13.50
N GLY A 520 -0.14 14.41 -12.24
CA GLY A 520 -0.39 15.65 -11.52
C GLY A 520 0.53 16.79 -11.91
N GLU A 521 0.40 17.88 -11.16
CA GLU A 521 1.28 19.04 -11.27
C GLU A 521 2.74 18.69 -10.96
N ALA A 522 3.65 19.44 -11.57
CA ALA A 522 5.07 19.30 -11.29
C ALA A 522 5.43 19.96 -9.96
N SER A 523 6.29 19.30 -9.20
CA SER A 523 7.02 19.92 -8.09
C SER A 523 8.53 19.73 -8.29
N THR A 524 9.32 20.67 -7.78
CA THR A 524 10.78 20.54 -7.81
C THR A 524 11.22 19.49 -6.80
N LEU A 525 11.83 18.41 -7.29
CA LEU A 525 12.43 17.36 -6.47
C LEU A 525 13.88 17.71 -6.12
N MET A 526 14.64 18.24 -7.08
CA MET A 526 15.99 18.76 -6.88
C MET A 526 16.17 20.04 -7.69
N SER A 527 16.77 21.06 -7.08
CA SER A 527 17.12 22.27 -7.82
C SER A 527 18.35 22.03 -8.71
N ALA A 528 18.55 22.89 -9.71
CA ALA A 528 19.77 22.89 -10.52
C ALA A 528 21.06 22.99 -9.69
N LYS A 529 20.99 23.61 -8.51
CA LYS A 529 22.10 23.67 -7.56
C LYS A 529 22.38 22.31 -6.93
N ASP A 530 21.34 21.59 -6.52
CA ASP A 530 21.45 20.29 -5.86
C ASP A 530 21.95 19.22 -6.82
N THR A 531 21.61 19.32 -8.11
CA THR A 531 22.13 18.43 -9.15
C THR A 531 23.55 18.79 -9.61
N ALA A 532 24.10 19.92 -9.19
CA ALA A 532 25.43 20.42 -9.58
C ALA A 532 25.68 20.40 -11.10
N GLY A 533 24.62 20.61 -11.91
CA GLY A 533 24.70 20.55 -13.38
C GLY A 533 24.88 19.15 -13.98
N MET A 534 24.70 18.08 -13.20
CA MET A 534 24.75 16.70 -13.69
C MET A 534 23.55 16.36 -14.59
N ARG A 535 23.69 15.33 -15.42
CA ARG A 535 22.65 14.86 -16.34
C ARG A 535 21.91 13.67 -15.75
N LEU A 536 20.58 13.72 -15.75
CA LEU A 536 19.75 12.59 -15.33
C LEU A 536 19.98 11.38 -16.24
N VAL A 537 20.20 10.22 -15.62
CA VAL A 537 20.36 8.93 -16.31
C VAL A 537 19.12 8.07 -16.14
N GLY A 538 18.65 7.95 -14.90
CA GLY A 538 17.56 7.06 -14.55
C GLY A 538 17.43 6.93 -13.03
N ILE A 539 16.59 5.99 -12.63
CA ILE A 539 16.34 5.65 -11.22
C ILE A 539 16.42 4.13 -11.12
N ALA A 540 17.06 3.61 -10.07
CA ALA A 540 17.16 2.19 -9.76
C ALA A 540 17.50 2.03 -8.26
N ASP A 541 17.06 0.97 -7.60
CA ASP A 541 17.57 0.60 -6.26
C ASP A 541 18.98 0.02 -6.40
N LEU A 542 20.01 0.86 -6.48
CA LEU A 542 21.38 0.46 -6.82
C LEU A 542 22.09 -0.32 -5.71
N ASN A 543 21.65 -0.13 -4.46
CA ASN A 543 22.24 -0.74 -3.28
C ASN A 543 21.40 -1.91 -2.71
N SER A 544 20.27 -2.23 -3.34
CA SER A 544 19.33 -3.27 -2.91
C SER A 544 18.74 -3.06 -1.52
N ASP A 545 18.57 -1.81 -1.10
CA ASP A 545 17.96 -1.45 0.18
C ASP A 545 16.42 -1.32 0.12
N GLY A 546 15.85 -1.56 -1.07
CA GLY A 546 14.43 -1.45 -1.36
C GLY A 546 13.97 -0.03 -1.63
N ARG A 547 14.88 0.92 -1.83
CA ARG A 547 14.57 2.33 -2.08
C ARG A 547 15.16 2.73 -3.43
N PRO A 548 14.41 3.49 -4.25
CA PRO A 548 14.94 3.97 -5.51
C PRO A 548 16.07 4.99 -5.28
N ASP A 549 17.18 4.83 -6.00
CA ASP A 549 18.28 5.78 -6.04
C ASP A 549 18.26 6.58 -7.34
N LEU A 550 18.54 7.87 -7.23
CA LEU A 550 18.64 8.73 -8.42
C LEU A 550 20.04 8.67 -9.00
N VAL A 551 20.13 8.34 -10.28
CA VAL A 551 21.41 8.15 -10.97
C VAL A 551 21.63 9.29 -11.95
N LEU A 552 22.76 9.97 -11.79
CA LEU A 552 23.17 11.08 -12.63
C LEU A 552 24.56 10.84 -13.19
N ARG A 553 24.88 11.57 -14.26
CA ARG A 553 26.17 11.54 -14.93
C ARG A 553 26.79 12.92 -14.98
N HIS A 554 28.05 13.01 -14.62
CA HIS A 554 28.80 14.25 -14.77
C HIS A 554 29.01 14.58 -16.28
N PRO A 555 28.64 15.78 -16.77
CA PRO A 555 28.63 16.09 -18.21
C PRO A 555 30.01 16.15 -18.85
N GLY A 556 31.03 16.58 -18.10
CA GLY A 556 32.41 16.69 -18.59
C GLY A 556 33.15 15.35 -18.66
N THR A 557 33.12 14.58 -17.58
CA THR A 557 33.86 13.33 -17.40
C THR A 557 33.08 12.08 -17.74
N GLY A 558 31.74 12.09 -17.82
CA GLY A 558 30.94 10.88 -18.03
C GLY A 558 30.77 9.98 -16.80
N ARG A 559 31.35 10.36 -15.65
CA ARG A 559 31.33 9.53 -14.43
C ARG A 559 29.94 9.45 -13.79
N PRO A 560 29.51 8.27 -13.32
CA PRO A 560 28.22 8.07 -12.68
C PRO A 560 28.24 8.48 -11.19
N TRP A 561 27.13 9.04 -10.74
CA TRP A 561 26.87 9.45 -9.38
C TRP A 561 25.48 8.96 -8.94
N ALA A 562 25.35 8.63 -7.66
CA ALA A 562 24.09 8.21 -7.06
C ALA A 562 23.69 9.14 -5.91
N TRP A 563 22.42 9.52 -5.88
CA TRP A 563 21.76 10.14 -4.73
C TRP A 563 20.89 9.07 -4.08
N TRP A 564 21.33 8.58 -2.92
CA TRP A 564 20.72 7.44 -2.25
C TRP A 564 19.29 7.72 -1.79
N GLY A 565 18.39 6.74 -1.94
CA GLY A 565 17.02 6.78 -1.47
C GLY A 565 16.94 6.81 0.06
N THR A 566 16.14 7.72 0.62
CA THR A 566 16.00 7.83 2.09
C THR A 566 14.80 7.05 2.63
N GLY A 567 13.90 6.60 1.77
CA GLY A 567 12.60 6.03 2.14
C GLY A 567 11.61 7.05 2.70
N SER A 568 11.98 8.33 2.81
CA SER A 568 11.13 9.39 3.35
C SER A 568 10.40 10.13 2.24
N PRO A 569 9.06 10.26 2.27
CA PRO A 569 8.31 11.11 1.33
C PRO A 569 8.64 12.60 1.45
N VAL A 570 9.25 13.04 2.55
CA VAL A 570 9.63 14.44 2.76
C VAL A 570 10.95 14.78 2.07
N SER A 571 11.88 13.83 2.02
CA SER A 571 13.19 13.99 1.39
C SER A 571 13.56 12.71 0.66
N PRO A 572 12.95 12.38 -0.49
CA PRO A 572 13.08 11.07 -1.12
C PRO A 572 14.50 10.61 -1.40
N PHE A 573 15.40 11.56 -1.67
CA PHE A 573 16.81 11.32 -1.96
C PHE A 573 17.71 12.10 -0.99
N ALA A 574 18.93 11.61 -0.77
CA ALA A 574 19.96 12.30 0.00
C ALA A 574 20.25 13.70 -0.59
N SER A 575 20.69 14.65 0.24
CA SER A 575 21.00 16.01 -0.23
C SER A 575 22.35 16.13 -0.94
N VAL A 576 23.21 15.11 -0.84
CA VAL A 576 24.55 15.08 -1.44
C VAL A 576 24.70 13.78 -2.21
N GLY A 577 25.09 13.89 -3.48
CA GLY A 577 25.40 12.74 -4.32
C GLY A 577 26.75 12.12 -3.98
N GLN A 578 26.87 10.84 -4.25
CA GLN A 578 28.11 10.08 -4.13
C GLN A 578 28.60 9.65 -5.51
N GLU A 579 29.88 9.92 -5.81
CA GLU A 579 30.54 9.33 -6.97
C GLU A 579 30.67 7.81 -6.77
N LEU A 580 30.23 7.02 -7.75
CA LEU A 580 30.41 5.57 -7.70
C LEU A 580 31.91 5.23 -7.91
N THR A 581 32.31 3.98 -7.64
CA THR A 581 33.74 3.60 -7.65
C THR A 581 34.39 3.62 -9.03
N ALA A 582 35.27 4.59 -9.27
CA ALA A 582 35.90 4.85 -10.57
C ALA A 582 36.33 3.59 -11.34
N GLN A 583 35.76 3.43 -12.54
CA GLN A 583 36.21 2.45 -13.53
C GLN A 583 36.89 3.14 -14.71
N SER A 584 37.82 2.44 -15.37
CA SER A 584 38.63 3.01 -16.47
C SER A 584 37.81 3.47 -17.67
N TYR A 585 36.63 2.89 -17.89
CA TYR A 585 35.75 3.23 -19.02
C TYR A 585 34.77 4.36 -18.70
N TRP A 586 34.44 4.65 -17.44
CA TRP A 586 33.46 5.70 -17.11
C TRP A 586 33.87 7.11 -17.54
N SER A 587 35.14 7.32 -17.83
CA SER A 587 35.62 8.57 -18.41
C SER A 587 35.23 8.78 -19.88
N SER A 588 34.69 7.75 -20.55
CA SER A 588 34.14 7.93 -21.88
C SER A 588 32.80 8.69 -21.77
N LYS A 589 32.42 9.43 -22.82
CA LYS A 589 31.16 10.20 -22.82
C LYS A 589 29.97 9.36 -23.29
N ASP A 590 30.16 8.04 -23.36
CA ASP A 590 29.22 7.09 -23.95
C ASP A 590 27.96 6.87 -23.10
N GLN A 591 27.01 6.11 -23.64
CA GLN A 591 25.70 5.89 -23.03
C GLN A 591 25.81 5.11 -21.73
N LEU A 592 25.42 5.78 -20.65
CA LEU A 592 25.18 5.20 -19.33
C LEU A 592 23.68 4.94 -19.19
N PHE A 593 23.31 3.79 -18.63
CA PHE A 593 21.93 3.44 -18.30
C PHE A 593 21.92 2.65 -17.00
N VAL A 594 20.75 2.56 -16.39
CA VAL A 594 20.52 1.70 -15.22
C VAL A 594 19.48 0.65 -15.60
N LEU A 595 19.43 -0.44 -14.83
CA LEU A 595 18.46 -1.52 -14.90
C LEU A 595 18.16 -2.00 -13.50
N ASP A 596 16.90 -1.93 -13.09
CA ASP A 596 16.47 -2.47 -11.80
C ASP A 596 15.89 -3.88 -11.97
N CYS A 597 16.23 -4.78 -11.05
CA CYS A 597 15.69 -6.13 -10.97
C CYS A 597 15.79 -6.95 -12.27
N PHE A 598 16.90 -6.81 -13.01
CA PHE A 598 17.03 -7.34 -14.37
C PHE A 598 17.63 -8.77 -14.42
N ILE A 599 18.80 -8.97 -13.80
CA ILE A 599 19.46 -10.30 -13.72
C ILE A 599 19.46 -10.76 -12.27
N ASP A 600 18.80 -11.89 -12.00
CA ASP A 600 18.61 -12.47 -10.66
C ASP A 600 17.95 -11.53 -9.65
N GLY A 601 17.25 -10.50 -10.12
CA GLY A 601 16.65 -9.46 -9.28
C GLY A 601 17.64 -8.41 -8.75
N ALA A 602 18.92 -8.46 -9.16
CA ALA A 602 19.91 -7.47 -8.75
C ALA A 602 19.87 -6.22 -9.65
N PRO A 603 20.09 -5.02 -9.08
CA PRO A 603 20.27 -3.79 -9.84
C PRO A 603 21.59 -3.80 -10.59
N LEU A 604 21.59 -3.15 -11.75
CA LEU A 604 22.75 -3.04 -12.62
C LEU A 604 22.91 -1.62 -13.14
N ILE A 605 24.15 -1.16 -13.15
CA ILE A 605 24.54 0.00 -13.93
C ILE A 605 25.22 -0.47 -15.21
N GLY A 606 24.67 -0.06 -16.35
CA GLY A 606 25.12 -0.46 -17.67
C GLY A 606 25.88 0.67 -18.34
N TYR A 607 27.00 0.31 -18.97
CA TYR A 607 27.86 1.27 -19.63
C TYR A 607 28.29 0.78 -21.01
N ARG A 608 28.19 1.67 -22.00
CA ARG A 608 28.77 1.43 -23.32
C ARG A 608 30.26 1.78 -23.30
N VAL A 609 31.11 0.78 -23.55
CA VAL A 609 32.56 0.98 -23.59
C VAL A 609 33.01 1.45 -24.99
N PRO A 610 34.17 2.14 -25.10
CA PRO A 610 34.63 2.75 -26.35
C PRO A 610 34.83 1.78 -27.54
N ASP A 611 35.06 0.50 -27.27
CA ASP A 611 35.21 -0.55 -28.28
C ASP A 611 33.87 -1.01 -28.90
N GLY A 612 32.76 -0.40 -28.46
CA GLY A 612 31.41 -0.68 -28.94
C GLY A 612 30.66 -1.73 -28.11
N ASN A 613 31.31 -2.41 -27.16
CA ASN A 613 30.64 -3.35 -26.28
C ASN A 613 29.81 -2.64 -25.21
N THR A 614 28.89 -3.37 -24.59
CA THR A 614 28.15 -2.92 -23.41
C THR A 614 28.46 -3.84 -22.24
N VAL A 615 28.74 -3.27 -21.07
CA VAL A 615 29.13 -3.97 -19.85
C VAL A 615 28.21 -3.54 -18.70
N GLY A 616 27.77 -4.51 -17.90
CA GLY A 616 27.01 -4.26 -16.67
C GLY A 616 27.85 -4.44 -15.41
N PHE A 617 27.58 -3.61 -14.40
CA PHE A 617 28.22 -3.66 -13.09
C PHE A 617 27.19 -3.88 -11.99
N ARG A 618 27.52 -4.76 -11.04
CA ARG A 618 26.82 -4.84 -9.74
C ARG A 618 27.54 -3.99 -8.72
N LEU A 619 26.78 -3.33 -7.87
CA LEU A 619 27.28 -2.49 -6.80
C LEU A 619 27.00 -3.14 -5.44
N ASP A 620 27.87 -2.91 -4.46
CA ASP A 620 27.53 -3.14 -3.05
C ASP A 620 26.75 -1.96 -2.47
N ALA A 621 26.36 -2.10 -1.20
CA ALA A 621 25.60 -1.08 -0.47
C ALA A 621 26.32 0.27 -0.32
N THR A 622 27.61 0.33 -0.61
CA THR A 622 28.43 1.55 -0.57
C THR A 622 28.67 2.16 -1.95
N GLY A 623 28.06 1.60 -3.00
CA GLY A 623 28.27 2.04 -4.39
C GLY A 623 29.61 1.57 -4.98
N ARG A 624 30.22 0.52 -4.42
CA ARG A 624 31.43 -0.09 -4.98
C ARG A 624 31.10 -1.19 -5.95
N VAL A 625 31.80 -1.21 -7.09
CA VAL A 625 31.67 -2.29 -8.08
C VAL A 625 32.20 -3.58 -7.46
N ILE A 626 31.33 -4.58 -7.35
CA ILE A 626 31.66 -5.91 -6.83
C ILE A 626 31.73 -6.98 -7.93
N ASP A 627 31.15 -6.71 -9.10
CA ASP A 627 31.23 -7.56 -10.28
C ASP A 627 31.27 -6.70 -11.54
N ALA A 628 32.37 -6.79 -12.30
CA ALA A 628 32.63 -6.04 -13.53
C ALA A 628 32.30 -6.80 -14.82
N SER A 629 31.54 -7.89 -14.69
CA SER A 629 31.19 -8.81 -15.78
C SER A 629 29.76 -9.34 -15.66
N ALA A 630 28.90 -8.64 -14.91
CA ALA A 630 27.54 -9.09 -14.63
C ALA A 630 26.74 -9.40 -15.92
N PHE A 631 27.06 -8.73 -17.04
CA PHE A 631 26.77 -9.23 -18.39
C PHE A 631 27.70 -8.62 -19.46
N ARG A 632 27.81 -9.29 -20.61
CA ARG A 632 28.39 -8.76 -21.85
C ARG A 632 27.44 -9.02 -23.03
N MET A 633 27.37 -8.09 -23.97
CA MET A 633 26.68 -8.32 -25.25
C MET A 633 27.46 -9.32 -26.10
N SER A 634 26.76 -10.30 -26.68
CA SER A 634 27.35 -11.36 -27.51
C SER A 634 27.69 -10.90 -28.93
N THR A 635 27.10 -9.80 -29.40
CA THR A 635 27.29 -9.25 -30.75
C THR A 635 27.84 -7.82 -30.70
N PRO A 636 28.81 -7.45 -31.58
CA PRO A 636 29.26 -6.07 -31.72
C PRO A 636 28.10 -5.16 -32.13
N TYR A 637 28.00 -4.02 -31.46
CA TYR A 637 26.90 -3.08 -31.54
C TYR A 637 26.81 -2.30 -32.87
N VAL A 638 25.59 -1.88 -33.25
CA VAL A 638 25.30 -0.98 -34.39
C VAL A 638 25.22 0.47 -33.92
N ALA A 639 26.08 1.36 -34.43
CA ALA A 639 26.14 2.77 -34.05
C ALA A 639 24.76 3.47 -34.10
N GLY A 640 24.47 4.29 -33.08
CA GLY A 640 23.27 5.15 -33.03
C GLY A 640 22.06 4.57 -32.30
N VAL A 641 22.08 3.31 -31.88
CA VAL A 641 21.03 2.71 -31.04
C VAL A 641 21.01 3.35 -29.62
N GLU A 642 19.93 3.20 -28.85
CA GLU A 642 19.81 3.65 -27.45
C GLU A 642 19.07 2.61 -26.60
N PHE A 643 19.58 2.30 -25.41
CA PHE A 643 18.79 1.60 -24.38
C PHE A 643 17.81 2.58 -23.73
N PHE A 644 16.57 2.14 -23.52
CA PHE A 644 15.66 2.89 -22.69
C PHE A 644 16.17 2.87 -21.26
N ALA A 645 16.32 4.05 -20.66
CA ALA A 645 16.72 4.20 -19.26
C ALA A 645 15.77 3.43 -18.34
N ALA A 646 16.34 2.82 -17.30
CA ALA A 646 15.63 2.01 -16.32
C ALA A 646 14.50 2.73 -15.62
N SER A 647 13.52 1.91 -15.28
CA SER A 647 12.64 2.15 -14.16
C SER A 647 12.98 1.26 -12.97
N THR A 648 12.57 1.71 -11.79
CA THR A 648 12.68 0.93 -10.55
C THR A 648 11.49 -0.01 -10.40
N LYS A 649 11.69 -1.15 -9.73
CA LYS A 649 10.57 -2.05 -9.37
C LYS A 649 9.44 -1.33 -8.63
#